data_AF-A0A8H2M568-F1
#
_entry.id   AF-A0A8H2M568-F1
#
_cell.length_a   1.000
_cell.length_b   1.000
_cell.length_c   1.000
_cell.angle_alpha   90.00
_cell.angle_beta   90.00
_cell.angle_gamma   90.00
#
_symmetry.space_group_name_H-M   'P 1'
#
loop_
_entity.id
_entity.type
_entity.pdbx_description
1 polymer ?
#
loop_
_entity_poly.entity_id
_entity_poly.type
_entity_poly.pdbx_seq_one_letter_code
_entity_poly.pdbx_strand_id
1 'polypeptide(L)'
;MNKKLEKAMALGILSSMLFSNTALATASIVNKSETVYVIKENGQNKDKIVSVWLNSDQGVKGQDKTDLKDIKNLKSDQKIKEENGYIHWDESSKDVYYQGKTTRDLPVDLQLDFYLDGEKTTNQDLKGKSGHLKIVLSAENKNYVIKNIAGKKTKVYAPYVVMNTMSFDESVASNIKAENSKVVKDGKNEVISSVLTPGLTENFQDLLEDIQMEDFKNQVTIEMDVKDYQPIESYAVISNELFQNKANIKSINELRDGIQKLQDNAQKLVDGSMKLTDAQEKINHGIQDMDGGVQKLNKGSQELYDKSGELENKVGEVIDKVKPIPGYAKKMAKGGDQLSSGISAYTSGVGKMNANTGKMKDGARQLAQGSRDLDNGLGQLKGATSQLRLGSKKLEKMEGLKGDVAAKMGALRKGIGQLSEGASSLEAGIGQAQAGANILANANGDLNNGIQKINSQVQAISLPAGPGADMAGQVQNIVEKSSSIQGSANQIDQVIGLLREIDDPKAQAAIVSLSGSSKNIKMAAESIQSSGKNLAKGMGNSSSGNLGQQVQALQVGMDQLATSSQKLNEGMKNYPNKFDALKDGAAGLKHGADRINQQLGQSMQDLDGKLDTSELMQLAEALVKLDVATGQLKDGSSKLRQGTEQSEQGVDTLADAIAELDSNSAKLNEGANDLSKGLNEFSEKSIMFNEFPKLKSQGITPMRNGIHELNSGISSLGDGTIKLKNGEEILTLSMKTFSEKLAEFKQKGIDELDRKTKDLPETKEIIDTMSDLAKKDTSFTGSSQGFKTKYRIIEKIK
;
A
#
# COMPACT_ATOMS: atom_id res chain seq x y z
N MET A 1 -108.09 -42.22 -23.94
CA MET A 1 -107.68 -41.09 -24.82
C MET A 1 -108.44 -41.12 -26.16
N ASN A 2 -108.88 -39.97 -26.69
CA ASN A 2 -109.45 -39.93 -28.05
C ASN A 2 -108.30 -40.16 -29.04
N LYS A 3 -108.38 -41.16 -29.93
CA LYS A 3 -107.32 -41.55 -30.90
C LYS A 3 -106.74 -40.38 -31.72
N LYS A 4 -107.43 -39.22 -31.73
CA LYS A 4 -106.95 -37.96 -32.30
C LYS A 4 -105.82 -37.28 -31.52
N LEU A 5 -105.82 -37.32 -30.18
CA LEU A 5 -104.81 -36.64 -29.35
C LEU A 5 -103.47 -37.40 -29.33
N GLU A 6 -103.53 -38.73 -29.30
CA GLU A 6 -102.38 -39.64 -29.40
C GLU A 6 -101.68 -39.51 -30.76
N LYS A 7 -102.47 -39.44 -31.84
CA LYS A 7 -101.98 -39.04 -33.16
C LYS A 7 -101.43 -37.62 -33.18
N ALA A 8 -102.07 -36.66 -32.50
CA ALA A 8 -101.63 -35.27 -32.46
C ALA A 8 -100.33 -35.06 -31.66
N MET A 9 -100.08 -35.84 -30.61
CA MET A 9 -98.81 -35.80 -29.86
C MET A 9 -97.68 -36.48 -30.64
N ALA A 10 -97.92 -37.62 -31.28
CA ALA A 10 -96.97 -38.21 -32.22
C ALA A 10 -96.67 -37.24 -33.39
N LEU A 11 -97.70 -36.57 -33.93
CA LEU A 11 -97.57 -35.49 -34.94
C LEU A 11 -96.91 -34.22 -34.39
N GLY A 12 -97.05 -33.91 -33.10
CA GLY A 12 -96.44 -32.77 -32.41
C GLY A 12 -94.95 -32.97 -32.14
N ILE A 13 -94.55 -34.19 -31.83
CA ILE A 13 -93.13 -34.62 -31.74
C ILE A 13 -92.52 -34.63 -33.17
N LEU A 14 -93.28 -35.11 -34.16
CA LEU A 14 -92.91 -35.04 -35.58
C LEU A 14 -92.78 -33.60 -36.10
N SER A 15 -93.64 -32.67 -35.68
CA SER A 15 -93.66 -31.28 -36.16
C SER A 15 -92.63 -30.40 -35.46
N SER A 16 -92.34 -30.65 -34.18
CA SER A 16 -91.26 -29.95 -33.45
C SER A 16 -89.85 -30.36 -33.90
N MET A 17 -89.69 -31.53 -34.54
CA MET A 17 -88.45 -31.93 -35.21
C MET A 17 -88.36 -31.51 -36.69
N LEU A 18 -89.39 -30.86 -37.25
CA LEU A 18 -89.29 -30.18 -38.55
C LEU A 18 -88.60 -28.82 -38.36
N PHE A 19 -87.30 -28.83 -38.08
CA PHE A 19 -86.49 -27.65 -38.34
C PHE A 19 -86.48 -27.40 -39.85
N SER A 20 -87.01 -26.24 -40.23
CA SER A 20 -87.03 -25.73 -41.59
C SER A 20 -85.63 -25.73 -42.20
N ASN A 21 -85.48 -26.36 -43.37
CA ASN A 21 -84.31 -26.16 -44.21
C ASN A 21 -84.37 -24.72 -44.76
N THR A 22 -83.47 -23.85 -44.33
CA THR A 22 -83.11 -22.67 -45.12
C THR A 22 -82.27 -23.13 -46.31
N ALA A 23 -82.86 -23.14 -47.50
CA ALA A 23 -82.12 -23.42 -48.73
C ALA A 23 -81.36 -22.15 -49.17
N LEU A 24 -80.04 -22.23 -49.21
CA LEU A 24 -79.18 -21.34 -50.00
C LEU A 24 -79.13 -21.91 -51.43
N ALA A 25 -79.49 -21.08 -52.41
CA ALA A 25 -79.60 -21.47 -53.81
C ALA A 25 -78.25 -21.87 -54.42
N THR A 26 -78.11 -23.13 -54.86
CA THR A 26 -77.31 -23.54 -56.03
C THR A 26 -77.52 -25.04 -56.33
N ALA A 27 -77.77 -25.35 -57.61
CA ALA A 27 -78.20 -26.64 -58.19
C ALA A 27 -79.58 -27.15 -57.75
N SER A 28 -80.29 -27.84 -58.64
CA SER A 28 -81.62 -28.45 -58.42
C SER A 28 -81.52 -29.64 -57.45
N ILE A 29 -81.15 -29.39 -56.20
CA ILE A 29 -81.00 -30.40 -55.16
C ILE A 29 -82.39 -30.86 -54.72
N VAL A 30 -82.64 -32.16 -54.82
CA VAL A 30 -83.86 -32.77 -54.29
C VAL A 30 -83.63 -33.13 -52.83
N ASN A 31 -84.47 -32.63 -51.92
CA ASN A 31 -84.45 -33.04 -50.53
C ASN A 31 -85.20 -34.37 -50.41
N LYS A 32 -84.51 -35.42 -49.97
CA LYS A 32 -85.10 -36.75 -49.70
C LYS A 32 -85.21 -36.94 -48.19
N SER A 33 -86.44 -37.05 -47.72
CA SER A 33 -86.74 -37.37 -46.32
C SER A 33 -87.32 -38.77 -46.23
N GLU A 34 -86.59 -39.66 -45.59
CA GLU A 34 -87.00 -41.05 -45.40
C GLU A 34 -87.49 -41.24 -43.96
N THR A 35 -88.72 -41.71 -43.79
CA THR A 35 -89.28 -42.07 -42.50
C THR A 35 -89.51 -43.56 -42.48
N VAL A 36 -88.69 -44.27 -41.71
CA VAL A 36 -88.79 -45.71 -41.51
C VAL A 36 -89.79 -45.96 -40.39
N TYR A 37 -91.01 -46.35 -40.72
CA TYR A 37 -92.01 -46.78 -39.76
C TYR A 37 -91.79 -48.25 -39.41
N VAL A 38 -91.56 -48.51 -38.13
CA VAL A 38 -91.37 -49.86 -37.57
C VAL A 38 -92.50 -50.14 -36.60
N ILE A 39 -93.16 -51.28 -36.76
CA ILE A 39 -94.09 -51.81 -35.75
C ILE A 39 -93.41 -52.96 -35.04
N LYS A 40 -93.22 -52.82 -33.73
CA LYS A 40 -92.62 -53.83 -32.87
C LYS A 40 -93.70 -54.37 -31.93
N GLU A 41 -93.89 -55.69 -31.93
CA GLU A 41 -94.82 -56.39 -31.05
C GLU A 41 -94.07 -57.53 -30.37
N ASN A 42 -94.15 -57.62 -29.03
CA ASN A 42 -93.43 -58.61 -28.23
C ASN A 42 -91.91 -58.65 -28.51
N GLY A 43 -91.30 -57.48 -28.70
CA GLY A 43 -89.86 -57.36 -28.96
C GLY A 43 -89.41 -57.73 -30.38
N GLN A 44 -90.32 -58.11 -31.28
CA GLN A 44 -90.01 -58.46 -32.67
C GLN A 44 -90.54 -57.43 -33.67
N ASN A 45 -89.73 -57.09 -34.66
CA ASN A 45 -90.14 -56.22 -35.79
C ASN A 45 -91.14 -56.97 -36.67
N LYS A 46 -92.40 -56.55 -36.67
CA LYS A 46 -93.48 -57.15 -37.47
C LYS A 46 -93.59 -56.55 -38.87
N ASP A 47 -93.41 -55.25 -38.98
CA ASP A 47 -93.43 -54.56 -40.27
C ASP A 47 -92.42 -53.40 -40.27
N LYS A 48 -91.79 -53.19 -41.43
CA LYS A 48 -90.83 -52.11 -41.68
C LYS A 48 -91.19 -51.46 -43.02
N ILE A 49 -91.81 -50.29 -42.93
CA ILE A 49 -92.26 -49.53 -44.10
C ILE A 49 -91.46 -48.24 -44.13
N VAL A 50 -90.76 -47.99 -45.23
CA VAL A 50 -90.11 -46.70 -45.46
C VAL A 50 -91.04 -45.84 -46.28
N SER A 51 -91.44 -44.70 -45.72
CA SER A 51 -92.09 -43.62 -46.43
C SER A 51 -91.04 -42.62 -46.87
N VAL A 52 -90.99 -42.33 -48.16
CA VAL A 52 -90.06 -41.37 -48.73
C VAL A 52 -90.84 -40.17 -49.22
N TRP A 53 -90.39 -38.99 -48.80
CA TRP A 53 -90.84 -37.71 -49.31
C TRP A 53 -89.68 -37.05 -50.05
N LEU A 54 -89.87 -36.83 -51.35
CA LEU A 54 -88.97 -36.03 -52.17
C LEU A 54 -89.57 -34.63 -52.34
N ASN A 55 -88.77 -33.61 -52.05
CA ASN A 55 -89.17 -32.21 -52.16
C ASN A 55 -88.13 -31.40 -52.94
N SER A 56 -88.59 -30.60 -53.90
CA SER A 56 -87.75 -29.72 -54.71
C SER A 56 -88.54 -28.50 -55.18
N ASP A 57 -87.91 -27.32 -55.19
CA ASP A 57 -88.54 -26.08 -55.67
C ASP A 57 -88.77 -26.06 -57.18
N GLN A 58 -88.05 -26.89 -57.94
CA GLN A 58 -88.01 -26.92 -59.41
C GLN A 58 -88.62 -28.20 -60.02
N GLY A 59 -89.38 -28.96 -59.23
CA GLY A 59 -89.85 -30.30 -59.57
C GLY A 59 -88.86 -31.40 -59.17
N VAL A 60 -89.35 -32.60 -58.92
CA VAL A 60 -88.54 -33.75 -58.47
C VAL A 60 -87.97 -34.47 -59.68
N LYS A 61 -86.67 -34.28 -59.92
CA LYS A 61 -85.93 -34.90 -61.03
C LYS A 61 -84.67 -35.58 -60.53
N GLY A 62 -84.43 -36.81 -60.98
CA GLY A 62 -83.19 -37.54 -60.70
C GLY A 62 -83.41 -39.03 -60.43
N GLN A 63 -82.29 -39.72 -60.20
CA GLN A 63 -82.28 -41.15 -59.89
C GLN A 63 -82.26 -41.33 -58.38
N ASP A 64 -83.34 -41.84 -57.81
CA ASP A 64 -83.45 -42.09 -56.39
C ASP A 64 -83.08 -43.54 -56.06
N LYS A 65 -81.97 -43.74 -55.35
CA LYS A 65 -81.49 -45.06 -54.96
C LYS A 65 -82.41 -45.64 -53.90
N THR A 66 -82.82 -46.89 -54.10
CA THR A 66 -83.75 -47.58 -53.22
C THR A 66 -83.47 -49.08 -53.20
N ASP A 67 -83.64 -49.68 -52.03
CA ASP A 67 -83.69 -51.12 -51.83
C ASP A 67 -85.12 -51.63 -51.52
N LEU A 68 -86.10 -50.72 -51.57
CA LEU A 68 -87.47 -51.00 -51.17
C LEU A 68 -88.15 -52.01 -52.10
N LYS A 69 -89.01 -52.84 -51.50
CA LYS A 69 -89.92 -53.76 -52.17
C LYS A 69 -91.36 -53.30 -52.00
N ASP A 70 -92.26 -53.80 -52.84
CA ASP A 70 -93.70 -53.44 -52.79
C ASP A 70 -93.96 -51.92 -52.83
N ILE A 71 -93.25 -51.22 -53.72
CA ILE A 71 -93.26 -49.75 -53.80
C ILE A 71 -94.63 -49.26 -54.28
N LYS A 72 -95.21 -48.30 -53.55
CA LYS A 72 -96.50 -47.67 -53.85
C LYS A 72 -96.37 -46.15 -53.84
N ASN A 73 -96.95 -45.50 -54.85
CA ASN A 73 -97.16 -44.06 -54.82
C ASN A 73 -98.27 -43.74 -53.82
N LEU A 74 -98.09 -42.69 -53.01
CA LEU A 74 -99.05 -42.32 -51.96
C LEU A 74 -100.07 -41.27 -52.41
N LYS A 75 -99.88 -40.65 -53.57
CA LYS A 75 -100.76 -39.61 -54.11
C LYS A 75 -101.48 -40.02 -55.40
N SER A 76 -101.04 -41.09 -56.07
CA SER A 76 -101.66 -41.59 -57.29
C SER A 76 -101.67 -43.12 -57.35
N ASP A 77 -102.54 -43.69 -58.18
CA ASP A 77 -102.58 -45.12 -58.45
C ASP A 77 -101.48 -45.59 -59.44
N GLN A 78 -100.55 -44.71 -59.81
CA GLN A 78 -99.46 -45.04 -60.73
C GLN A 78 -98.45 -45.99 -60.07
N LYS A 79 -98.14 -47.09 -60.76
CA LYS A 79 -97.09 -48.01 -60.34
C LYS A 79 -95.72 -47.37 -60.54
N ILE A 80 -94.94 -47.28 -59.46
CA ILE A 80 -93.54 -46.85 -59.50
C ILE A 80 -92.69 -48.07 -59.91
N LYS A 81 -91.88 -47.91 -60.95
CA LYS A 81 -90.94 -48.94 -61.38
C LYS A 81 -89.56 -48.67 -60.76
N GLU A 82 -89.00 -49.72 -60.19
CA GLU A 82 -87.61 -49.76 -59.73
C GLU A 82 -86.78 -50.51 -60.78
N GLU A 83 -85.69 -49.91 -61.21
CA GLU A 83 -84.76 -50.47 -62.19
C GLU A 83 -83.33 -50.42 -61.62
N ASN A 84 -82.73 -51.60 -61.38
CA ASN A 84 -81.36 -51.78 -60.92
C ASN A 84 -81.01 -51.05 -59.60
N GLY A 85 -81.95 -50.98 -58.67
CA GLY A 85 -81.83 -50.32 -57.36
C GLY A 85 -82.13 -48.82 -57.40
N TYR A 86 -82.77 -48.33 -58.47
CA TYR A 86 -83.10 -46.92 -58.64
C TYR A 86 -84.54 -46.70 -59.10
N ILE A 87 -85.18 -45.65 -58.59
CA ILE A 87 -86.41 -45.07 -59.12
C ILE A 87 -86.04 -43.83 -59.92
N HIS A 88 -86.50 -43.74 -61.16
CA HIS A 88 -86.28 -42.58 -62.01
C HIS A 88 -87.44 -41.60 -61.86
N TRP A 89 -87.17 -40.40 -61.38
CA TRP A 89 -88.16 -39.32 -61.25
C TRP A 89 -87.95 -38.26 -62.33
N ASP A 90 -89.02 -37.94 -63.06
CA ASP A 90 -89.13 -36.75 -63.93
C ASP A 90 -90.51 -36.11 -63.71
N GLU A 91 -90.77 -35.72 -62.47
CA GLU A 91 -92.05 -35.17 -62.05
C GLU A 91 -91.97 -33.64 -62.03
N SER A 92 -92.96 -32.98 -62.63
CA SER A 92 -93.14 -31.53 -62.49
C SER A 92 -93.62 -31.13 -61.09
N SER A 93 -94.12 -32.09 -60.31
CA SER A 93 -94.53 -31.90 -58.92
C SER A 93 -93.33 -31.52 -58.04
N LYS A 94 -93.55 -30.53 -57.16
CA LYS A 94 -92.59 -30.17 -56.11
C LYS A 94 -92.46 -31.23 -55.03
N ASP A 95 -93.50 -32.06 -54.87
CA ASP A 95 -93.55 -33.10 -53.85
C ASP A 95 -93.92 -34.46 -54.45
N VAL A 96 -93.08 -35.46 -54.19
CA VAL A 96 -93.34 -36.86 -54.52
C VAL A 96 -93.33 -37.66 -53.21
N TYR A 97 -94.36 -38.48 -53.03
CA TYR A 97 -94.51 -39.35 -51.87
C TYR A 97 -94.69 -40.78 -52.32
N TYR A 98 -93.83 -41.65 -51.82
CA TYR A 98 -93.94 -43.08 -52.06
C TYR A 98 -93.55 -43.85 -50.81
N GLN A 99 -93.97 -45.10 -50.73
CA GLN A 99 -93.56 -45.98 -49.65
C GLN A 99 -93.24 -47.38 -50.18
N GLY A 100 -92.45 -48.12 -49.42
CA GLY A 100 -92.19 -49.53 -49.69
C GLY A 100 -91.72 -50.26 -48.44
N LYS A 101 -91.59 -51.58 -48.53
CA LYS A 101 -91.09 -52.44 -47.46
C LYS A 101 -89.57 -52.62 -47.56
N THR A 102 -88.90 -52.75 -46.43
CA THR A 102 -87.45 -52.97 -46.35
C THR A 102 -87.12 -54.14 -45.42
N THR A 103 -86.07 -54.88 -45.76
CA THR A 103 -85.50 -55.91 -44.88
C THR A 103 -84.27 -55.41 -44.13
N ARG A 104 -83.72 -54.22 -44.45
CA ARG A 104 -82.50 -53.66 -43.84
C ARG A 104 -82.61 -53.56 -42.32
N ASP A 105 -81.56 -53.93 -41.61
CA ASP A 105 -81.51 -53.84 -40.15
C ASP A 105 -81.51 -52.40 -39.66
N LEU A 106 -82.05 -52.19 -38.47
CA LEU A 106 -82.09 -50.87 -37.85
C LEU A 106 -80.72 -50.54 -37.25
N PRO A 107 -80.21 -49.30 -37.42
CA PRO A 107 -78.93 -48.84 -36.89
C PRO A 107 -78.91 -48.79 -35.36
N VAL A 108 -80.08 -48.62 -34.75
CA VAL A 108 -80.29 -48.63 -33.31
C VAL A 108 -81.46 -49.57 -33.05
N ASP A 109 -81.29 -50.46 -32.07
CA ASP A 109 -82.33 -51.39 -31.65
C ASP A 109 -82.91 -50.95 -30.31
N LEU A 110 -84.20 -50.65 -30.29
CA LEU A 110 -84.92 -50.19 -29.10
C LEU A 110 -85.66 -51.35 -28.41
N GLN A 111 -85.45 -51.54 -27.12
CA GLN A 111 -86.11 -52.58 -26.34
C GLN A 111 -86.85 -51.97 -25.15
N LEU A 112 -88.08 -52.46 -24.91
CA LEU A 112 -88.88 -52.15 -23.73
C LEU A 112 -89.09 -53.44 -22.94
N ASP A 113 -88.50 -53.50 -21.76
CA ASP A 113 -88.74 -54.59 -20.82
C ASP A 113 -89.66 -54.12 -19.70
N PHE A 114 -90.65 -54.95 -19.37
CA PHE A 114 -91.64 -54.68 -18.33
C PHE A 114 -91.45 -55.65 -17.15
N TYR A 115 -91.55 -55.14 -15.93
CA TYR A 115 -91.49 -55.92 -14.70
C TYR A 115 -92.63 -55.50 -13.77
N LEU A 116 -93.47 -56.43 -13.32
CA LEU A 116 -94.52 -56.18 -12.33
C LEU A 116 -94.09 -56.82 -11.00
N ASP A 117 -94.02 -56.03 -9.94
CA ASP A 117 -93.61 -56.48 -8.60
C ASP A 117 -92.26 -57.24 -8.61
N GLY A 118 -91.36 -56.87 -9.54
CA GLY A 118 -90.04 -57.48 -9.72
C GLY A 118 -89.96 -58.63 -10.73
N GLU A 119 -91.09 -59.18 -11.19
CA GLU A 119 -91.12 -60.30 -12.14
C GLU A 119 -91.25 -59.80 -13.59
N LYS A 120 -90.43 -60.36 -14.50
CA LYS A 120 -90.44 -59.98 -15.92
C LYS A 120 -91.76 -60.39 -16.58
N THR A 121 -92.36 -59.49 -17.34
CA THR A 121 -93.66 -59.67 -18.00
C THR A 121 -93.67 -58.99 -19.38
N THR A 122 -94.75 -59.16 -20.13
CA THR A 122 -94.97 -58.42 -21.40
C THR A 122 -96.04 -57.35 -21.23
N ASN A 123 -96.04 -56.34 -22.12
CA ASN A 123 -97.05 -55.28 -22.16
C ASN A 123 -98.49 -55.83 -22.26
N GLN A 124 -98.68 -56.92 -23.01
CA GLN A 124 -99.98 -57.57 -23.17
C GLN A 124 -100.40 -58.36 -21.92
N ASP A 125 -99.48 -59.10 -21.30
CA ASP A 125 -99.75 -59.92 -20.11
C ASP A 125 -100.01 -59.09 -18.84
N LEU A 126 -99.72 -57.79 -18.89
CA LEU A 126 -100.04 -56.84 -17.82
C LEU A 126 -101.52 -56.46 -17.79
N LYS A 127 -102.30 -56.73 -18.86
CA LYS A 127 -103.68 -56.27 -18.95
C LYS A 127 -104.53 -56.69 -17.74
N GLY A 128 -105.13 -55.72 -17.07
CA GLY A 128 -105.98 -55.91 -15.88
C GLY A 128 -105.22 -56.12 -14.57
N LYS A 129 -103.89 -56.19 -14.59
CA LYS A 129 -103.06 -56.35 -13.38
C LYS A 129 -102.83 -55.02 -12.68
N SER A 130 -102.56 -55.09 -11.38
CA SER A 130 -102.23 -53.95 -10.53
C SER A 130 -101.00 -54.30 -9.70
N GLY A 131 -100.12 -53.35 -9.40
CA GLY A 131 -98.86 -53.56 -8.68
C GLY A 131 -97.84 -52.48 -9.00
N HIS A 132 -96.59 -52.69 -8.60
CA HIS A 132 -95.49 -51.80 -8.92
C HIS A 132 -94.88 -52.17 -10.28
N LEU A 133 -95.04 -51.29 -11.26
CA LEU A 133 -94.55 -51.48 -12.63
C LEU A 133 -93.22 -50.76 -12.83
N LYS A 134 -92.23 -51.51 -13.30
CA LYS A 134 -90.95 -50.99 -13.81
C LYS A 134 -90.85 -51.24 -15.30
N ILE A 135 -90.52 -50.20 -16.05
CA ILE A 135 -90.28 -50.22 -17.49
C ILE A 135 -88.84 -49.80 -17.73
N VAL A 136 -88.08 -50.63 -18.43
CA VAL A 136 -86.70 -50.34 -18.84
C VAL A 136 -86.70 -50.13 -20.35
N LEU A 137 -86.39 -48.89 -20.76
CA LEU A 137 -86.18 -48.54 -22.16
C LEU A 137 -84.68 -48.57 -22.43
N SER A 138 -84.22 -49.42 -23.33
CA SER A 138 -82.81 -49.50 -23.73
C SER A 138 -82.65 -49.35 -25.24
N ALA A 139 -81.61 -48.63 -25.66
CA ALA A 139 -81.26 -48.41 -27.05
C ALA A 139 -79.84 -48.93 -27.29
N GLU A 140 -79.72 -49.93 -28.17
CA GLU A 140 -78.43 -50.48 -28.57
C GLU A 140 -78.02 -49.90 -29.93
N ASN A 141 -76.88 -49.22 -29.99
CA ASN A 141 -76.33 -48.73 -31.25
C ASN A 141 -75.50 -49.81 -31.95
N LYS A 142 -75.94 -50.22 -33.14
CA LYS A 142 -75.29 -51.26 -33.95
C LYS A 142 -74.38 -50.67 -35.04
N ASN A 143 -74.39 -49.36 -35.23
CA ASN A 143 -73.60 -48.68 -36.24
C ASN A 143 -72.31 -48.09 -35.65
N TYR A 144 -71.18 -48.71 -35.95
CA TYR A 144 -69.86 -48.27 -35.50
C TYR A 144 -68.78 -48.60 -36.52
N VAL A 145 -67.60 -47.99 -36.37
CA VAL A 145 -66.37 -48.40 -37.05
C VAL A 145 -65.25 -48.62 -36.03
N ILE A 146 -64.29 -49.46 -36.38
CA ILE A 146 -63.04 -49.58 -35.62
C ILE A 146 -62.00 -48.75 -36.36
N LYS A 147 -61.47 -47.71 -35.70
CA LYS A 147 -60.45 -46.82 -36.25
C LYS A 147 -59.20 -46.89 -35.39
N ASN A 148 -58.03 -46.76 -36.02
CA ASN A 148 -56.79 -46.58 -35.27
C ASN A 148 -56.71 -45.11 -34.84
N ILE A 149 -56.88 -44.86 -33.55
CA ILE A 149 -56.89 -43.53 -32.93
C ILE A 149 -55.81 -43.57 -31.83
N ALA A 150 -54.87 -42.62 -31.88
CA ALA A 150 -53.71 -42.59 -30.98
C ALA A 150 -52.94 -43.93 -30.84
N GLY A 151 -52.88 -44.74 -31.91
CA GLY A 151 -52.20 -46.05 -31.93
C GLY A 151 -53.00 -47.21 -31.34
N LYS A 152 -54.24 -46.98 -30.90
CA LYS A 152 -55.17 -47.98 -30.37
C LYS A 152 -56.30 -48.26 -31.36
N LYS A 153 -56.78 -49.51 -31.40
CA LYS A 153 -58.00 -49.86 -32.14
C LYS A 153 -59.23 -49.44 -31.32
N THR A 154 -59.79 -48.29 -31.65
CA THR A 154 -60.92 -47.69 -30.93
C THR A 154 -62.21 -47.94 -31.69
N LYS A 155 -63.24 -48.42 -30.97
CA LYS A 155 -64.59 -48.62 -31.51
C LYS A 155 -65.35 -47.29 -31.39
N VAL A 156 -65.66 -46.66 -32.52
CA VAL A 156 -66.39 -45.39 -32.56
C VAL A 156 -67.79 -45.60 -33.13
N TYR A 157 -68.80 -45.37 -32.32
CA TYR A 157 -70.22 -45.44 -32.68
C TYR A 157 -70.67 -44.20 -33.44
N ALA A 158 -71.54 -44.40 -34.43
CA ALA A 158 -72.23 -43.32 -35.10
C ALA A 158 -73.20 -42.64 -34.13
N PRO A 159 -73.28 -41.30 -34.08
CA PRO A 159 -74.11 -40.64 -33.08
C PRO A 159 -75.60 -40.69 -33.46
N TYR A 160 -76.44 -41.26 -32.60
CA TYR A 160 -77.91 -41.18 -32.70
C TYR A 160 -78.51 -40.59 -31.44
N VAL A 161 -79.68 -39.97 -31.61
CA VAL A 161 -80.59 -39.63 -30.51
C VAL A 161 -81.84 -40.46 -30.68
N VAL A 162 -82.28 -41.08 -29.58
CA VAL A 162 -83.59 -41.71 -29.45
C VAL A 162 -84.45 -40.84 -28.56
N MET A 163 -85.58 -40.36 -29.06
CA MET A 163 -86.60 -39.70 -28.26
C MET A 163 -87.82 -40.61 -28.18
N ASN A 164 -88.15 -41.08 -26.98
CA ASN A 164 -89.27 -41.98 -26.76
C ASN A 164 -90.36 -41.32 -25.90
N THR A 165 -91.62 -41.58 -26.23
CA THR A 165 -92.77 -41.10 -25.47
C THR A 165 -93.76 -42.23 -25.18
N MET A 166 -94.18 -42.32 -23.92
CA MET A 166 -95.24 -43.20 -23.44
C MET A 166 -96.33 -42.37 -22.77
N SER A 167 -97.58 -42.81 -22.86
CA SER A 167 -98.72 -42.14 -22.21
C SER A 167 -99.52 -43.14 -21.37
N PHE A 168 -99.85 -42.73 -20.15
CA PHE A 168 -100.62 -43.51 -19.19
C PHE A 168 -101.83 -42.71 -18.72
N ASP A 169 -102.97 -43.36 -18.50
CA ASP A 169 -104.12 -42.70 -17.87
C ASP A 169 -103.82 -42.47 -16.37
N GLU A 170 -104.11 -41.27 -15.85
CA GLU A 170 -103.88 -40.91 -14.44
C GLU A 170 -104.67 -41.80 -13.46
N SER A 171 -105.81 -42.35 -13.90
CA SER A 171 -106.57 -43.31 -13.10
C SER A 171 -105.91 -44.70 -13.03
N VAL A 172 -104.96 -44.97 -13.92
CA VAL A 172 -104.24 -46.25 -14.06
C VAL A 172 -102.84 -46.17 -13.48
N ALA A 173 -102.07 -45.11 -13.73
CA ALA A 173 -100.69 -44.97 -13.26
C ALA A 173 -100.53 -43.80 -12.28
N SER A 174 -99.88 -44.07 -11.15
CA SER A 174 -99.57 -43.09 -10.10
C SER A 174 -98.15 -43.27 -9.58
N ASN A 175 -97.64 -42.31 -8.81
CA ASN A 175 -96.29 -42.35 -8.21
C ASN A 175 -95.16 -42.55 -9.23
N ILE A 176 -95.26 -41.92 -10.40
CA ILE A 176 -94.28 -42.06 -11.49
C ILE A 176 -92.92 -41.48 -11.08
N LYS A 177 -91.89 -42.33 -11.09
CA LYS A 177 -90.47 -41.98 -10.97
C LYS A 177 -89.80 -42.34 -12.28
N ALA A 178 -89.33 -41.32 -13.01
CA ALA A 178 -88.68 -41.51 -14.30
C ALA A 178 -87.37 -40.72 -14.32
N GLU A 179 -86.28 -41.38 -13.92
CA GLU A 179 -84.96 -40.75 -13.94
C GLU A 179 -84.53 -40.44 -15.38
N ASN A 180 -83.93 -39.27 -15.58
CA ASN A 180 -83.51 -38.76 -16.90
C ASN A 180 -84.62 -38.75 -17.96
N SER A 181 -85.86 -38.57 -17.49
CA SER A 181 -87.05 -38.46 -18.33
C SER A 181 -87.89 -37.28 -17.83
N LYS A 182 -88.71 -36.71 -18.72
CA LYS A 182 -89.64 -35.64 -18.40
C LYS A 182 -91.06 -36.21 -18.31
N VAL A 183 -91.69 -36.05 -17.16
CA VAL A 183 -93.11 -36.38 -16.95
C VAL A 183 -93.93 -35.10 -17.12
N VAL A 184 -94.95 -35.15 -17.97
CA VAL A 184 -95.84 -34.02 -18.25
C VAL A 184 -97.27 -34.51 -18.16
N LYS A 185 -98.08 -33.80 -17.37
CA LYS A 185 -99.51 -34.06 -17.28
C LYS A 185 -100.27 -33.38 -18.42
N ASP A 186 -100.99 -34.16 -19.21
CA ASP A 186 -101.85 -33.70 -20.31
C ASP A 186 -103.30 -34.17 -20.12
N GLY A 187 -104.12 -33.31 -19.53
CA GLY A 187 -105.52 -33.60 -19.21
C GLY A 187 -105.65 -34.71 -18.17
N LYS A 188 -106.07 -35.91 -18.63
CA LYS A 188 -106.25 -37.12 -17.81
C LYS A 188 -105.10 -38.12 -17.97
N ASN A 189 -104.02 -37.75 -18.67
CA ASN A 189 -102.91 -38.67 -18.94
C ASN A 189 -101.60 -38.10 -18.43
N GLU A 190 -100.72 -38.98 -17.99
CA GLU A 190 -99.32 -38.70 -17.69
C GLU A 190 -98.48 -39.13 -18.90
N VAL A 191 -97.74 -38.18 -19.47
CA VAL A 191 -96.88 -38.38 -20.64
C VAL A 191 -95.44 -38.39 -20.19
N ILE A 192 -94.74 -39.49 -20.44
CA ILE A 192 -93.33 -39.67 -20.08
C ILE A 192 -92.50 -39.61 -21.35
N SER A 193 -91.59 -38.64 -21.42
CA SER A 193 -90.66 -38.47 -22.54
C SER A 193 -89.22 -38.69 -22.11
N SER A 194 -88.51 -39.55 -22.81
CA SER A 194 -87.13 -39.94 -22.51
C SER A 194 -86.22 -39.69 -23.71
N VAL A 195 -84.97 -39.28 -23.45
CA VAL A 195 -83.94 -39.10 -24.48
C VAL A 195 -82.79 -40.05 -24.17
N LEU A 196 -82.36 -40.82 -25.17
CA LEU A 196 -81.20 -41.71 -25.10
C LEU A 196 -80.19 -41.32 -26.20
N THR A 197 -78.91 -41.51 -25.92
CA THR A 197 -77.81 -41.22 -26.86
C THR A 197 -76.92 -42.45 -27.02
N PRO A 198 -77.43 -43.52 -27.67
CA PRO A 198 -76.78 -44.82 -27.66
C PRO A 198 -75.40 -44.78 -28.34
N GLY A 199 -74.36 -45.24 -27.64
CA GLY A 199 -72.98 -45.27 -28.13
C GLY A 199 -72.19 -43.98 -27.90
N LEU A 200 -72.81 -42.92 -27.38
CA LEU A 200 -72.12 -41.64 -27.16
C LEU A 200 -71.16 -41.72 -25.96
N THR A 201 -71.57 -42.40 -24.89
CA THR A 201 -70.73 -42.55 -23.69
C THR A 201 -69.51 -43.43 -23.96
N GLU A 202 -69.71 -44.52 -24.69
CA GLU A 202 -68.64 -45.43 -25.11
C GLU A 202 -67.57 -44.75 -25.97
N ASN A 203 -67.96 -43.76 -26.79
CA ASN A 203 -67.01 -43.01 -27.61
C ASN A 203 -66.01 -42.20 -26.77
N PHE A 204 -66.32 -41.86 -25.52
CA PHE A 204 -65.48 -40.97 -24.71
C PHE A 204 -65.12 -41.50 -23.31
N GLN A 205 -65.55 -42.71 -22.97
CA GLN A 205 -65.40 -43.30 -21.62
C GLN A 205 -63.94 -43.33 -21.11
N ASP A 206 -62.96 -43.50 -22.00
CA ASP A 206 -61.55 -43.64 -21.65
C ASP A 206 -60.80 -42.29 -21.70
N LEU A 207 -61.50 -41.19 -22.02
CA LEU A 207 -60.91 -39.87 -22.28
C LEU A 207 -61.47 -38.75 -21.40
N LEU A 208 -62.72 -38.88 -20.93
CA LEU A 208 -63.42 -37.81 -20.22
C LEU A 208 -63.87 -38.31 -18.84
N GLU A 209 -63.02 -38.10 -17.83
CA GLU A 209 -63.28 -38.52 -16.44
C GLU A 209 -64.19 -37.54 -15.66
N ASP A 210 -64.39 -36.29 -16.14
CA ASP A 210 -65.04 -35.19 -15.39
C ASP A 210 -66.26 -34.55 -16.07
N ILE A 211 -66.79 -35.14 -17.15
CA ILE A 211 -68.03 -34.65 -17.78
C ILE A 211 -69.21 -35.37 -17.15
N GLN A 212 -70.37 -34.71 -17.04
CA GLN A 212 -71.66 -35.34 -16.70
C GLN A 212 -72.11 -36.33 -17.80
N MET A 213 -71.30 -37.36 -18.06
CA MET A 213 -71.60 -38.48 -18.97
C MET A 213 -72.81 -39.27 -18.48
N GLU A 214 -73.19 -39.10 -17.21
CA GLU A 214 -74.43 -39.61 -16.62
C GLU A 214 -75.70 -39.15 -17.36
N ASP A 215 -75.67 -38.02 -18.07
CA ASP A 215 -76.82 -37.56 -18.86
C ASP A 215 -76.96 -38.28 -20.21
N PHE A 216 -75.87 -38.88 -20.70
CA PHE A 216 -75.80 -39.56 -21.99
C PHE A 216 -76.00 -41.07 -21.82
N LYS A 217 -77.22 -41.47 -21.48
CA LYS A 217 -77.54 -42.89 -21.21
C LYS A 217 -78.00 -43.63 -22.47
N ASN A 218 -77.66 -44.91 -22.51
CA ASN A 218 -78.20 -45.88 -23.47
C ASN A 218 -79.49 -46.51 -22.95
N GLN A 219 -79.83 -46.32 -21.67
CA GLN A 219 -81.06 -46.83 -21.06
C GLN A 219 -81.66 -45.84 -20.05
N VAL A 220 -82.98 -45.87 -19.88
CA VAL A 220 -83.71 -45.20 -18.81
C VAL A 220 -84.66 -46.18 -18.12
N THR A 221 -84.92 -45.94 -16.84
CA THR A 221 -85.86 -46.72 -16.04
C THR A 221 -87.01 -45.83 -15.61
N ILE A 222 -88.23 -46.32 -15.79
CA ILE A 222 -89.47 -45.68 -15.41
C ILE A 222 -90.18 -46.61 -14.44
N GLU A 223 -90.45 -46.15 -13.23
CA GLU A 223 -91.15 -46.89 -12.18
C GLU A 223 -92.45 -46.16 -11.81
N MET A 224 -93.53 -46.91 -11.60
CA MET A 224 -94.85 -46.36 -11.28
C MET A 224 -95.71 -47.41 -10.59
N ASP A 225 -96.73 -46.98 -9.85
CA ASP A 225 -97.77 -47.89 -9.35
C ASP A 225 -98.93 -47.91 -10.34
N VAL A 226 -99.33 -49.11 -10.78
CA VAL A 226 -100.40 -49.30 -11.76
C VAL A 226 -101.62 -49.99 -11.16
N LYS A 227 -102.81 -49.60 -11.62
CA LYS A 227 -104.11 -50.20 -11.26
C LYS A 227 -104.92 -50.48 -12.52
N ASP A 228 -105.38 -51.73 -12.67
CA ASP A 228 -106.14 -52.19 -13.85
C ASP A 228 -105.42 -51.82 -15.17
N TYR A 229 -104.14 -52.21 -15.26
CA TYR A 229 -103.26 -51.79 -16.34
C TYR A 229 -103.85 -52.08 -17.72
N GLN A 230 -103.73 -51.11 -18.62
CA GLN A 230 -104.06 -51.29 -20.03
C GLN A 230 -102.77 -51.27 -20.86
N PRO A 231 -102.59 -52.21 -21.81
CA PRO A 231 -101.45 -52.21 -22.71
C PRO A 231 -101.28 -50.86 -23.39
N ILE A 232 -100.12 -50.25 -23.20
CA ILE A 232 -99.80 -48.94 -23.75
C ILE A 232 -99.13 -49.06 -25.11
N GLU A 233 -99.06 -47.95 -25.85
CA GLU A 233 -98.20 -47.84 -27.02
C GLU A 233 -97.04 -46.90 -26.71
N SER A 234 -95.82 -47.30 -27.05
CA SER A 234 -94.65 -46.44 -26.97
C SER A 234 -94.26 -45.98 -28.37
N TYR A 235 -93.97 -44.69 -28.51
CA TYR A 235 -93.55 -44.08 -29.76
C TYR A 235 -92.14 -43.54 -29.62
N ALA A 236 -91.22 -44.02 -30.46
CA ALA A 236 -89.85 -43.56 -30.47
C ALA A 236 -89.47 -42.97 -31.82
N VAL A 237 -88.71 -41.87 -31.79
CA VAL A 237 -88.03 -41.30 -32.94
C VAL A 237 -86.54 -41.50 -32.77
N ILE A 238 -85.91 -42.16 -33.73
CA ILE A 238 -84.46 -42.38 -33.76
C ILE A 238 -83.89 -41.60 -34.95
N SER A 239 -82.87 -40.77 -34.69
CA SER A 239 -82.26 -39.96 -35.74
C SER A 239 -80.80 -39.61 -35.43
N ASN A 240 -79.96 -39.58 -36.46
CA ASN A 240 -78.62 -38.99 -36.42
C ASN A 240 -78.57 -37.60 -37.09
N GLU A 241 -79.71 -37.06 -37.52
CA GLU A 241 -79.78 -35.83 -38.32
C GLU A 241 -79.08 -34.64 -37.64
N LEU A 242 -79.09 -34.60 -36.30
CA LEU A 242 -78.46 -33.56 -35.47
C LEU A 242 -76.94 -33.48 -35.66
N PHE A 243 -76.29 -34.57 -36.07
CA PHE A 243 -74.83 -34.70 -36.11
C PHE A 243 -74.24 -34.66 -37.53
N GLN A 244 -75.07 -34.44 -38.54
CA GLN A 244 -74.63 -34.45 -39.94
C GLN A 244 -73.92 -33.15 -40.37
N ASN A 245 -74.02 -32.08 -39.58
CA ASN A 245 -73.31 -30.82 -39.83
C ASN A 245 -71.82 -30.92 -39.50
N LYS A 246 -70.97 -30.15 -40.19
CA LYS A 246 -69.51 -30.19 -39.98
C LYS A 246 -69.15 -29.54 -38.63
N ALA A 247 -68.62 -30.33 -37.71
CA ALA A 247 -67.95 -29.82 -36.51
C ALA A 247 -66.68 -29.05 -36.89
N ASN A 248 -66.47 -27.86 -36.33
CA ASN A 248 -65.26 -27.04 -36.58
C ASN A 248 -64.29 -27.14 -35.38
N ILE A 249 -63.41 -28.13 -35.39
CA ILE A 249 -62.51 -28.47 -34.25
C ILE A 249 -61.03 -28.37 -34.66
N LYS A 250 -60.69 -27.55 -35.66
CA LYS A 250 -59.31 -27.45 -36.16
C LYS A 250 -58.33 -26.80 -35.17
N SER A 251 -58.80 -25.92 -34.29
CA SER A 251 -57.99 -25.13 -33.35
C SER A 251 -57.34 -25.94 -32.21
N ILE A 252 -57.73 -27.20 -32.02
CA ILE A 252 -57.18 -28.04 -30.93
C ILE A 252 -55.70 -28.39 -31.15
N ASN A 253 -55.28 -28.67 -32.38
CA ASN A 253 -53.88 -29.00 -32.67
C ASN A 253 -52.98 -27.77 -32.49
N GLU A 254 -53.43 -26.60 -32.96
CA GLU A 254 -52.70 -25.33 -32.80
C GLU A 254 -52.54 -24.96 -31.31
N LEU A 255 -53.58 -25.20 -30.51
CA LEU A 255 -53.52 -25.03 -29.06
C LEU A 255 -52.44 -25.94 -28.43
N ARG A 256 -52.39 -27.22 -28.82
CA ARG A 256 -51.43 -28.19 -28.27
C ARG A 256 -49.99 -27.84 -28.64
N ASP A 257 -49.75 -27.46 -29.89
CA ASP A 257 -48.44 -27.00 -30.36
C ASP A 257 -48.01 -25.71 -29.63
N GLY A 258 -48.96 -24.82 -29.36
CA GLY A 258 -48.74 -23.60 -28.58
C GLY A 258 -48.30 -23.91 -27.14
N ILE A 259 -48.95 -24.87 -26.48
CA ILE A 259 -48.61 -25.31 -25.12
C ILE A 259 -47.23 -25.96 -25.09
N GLN A 260 -46.89 -26.80 -26.08
CA GLN A 260 -45.56 -27.43 -26.15
C GLN A 260 -44.44 -26.38 -26.32
N LYS A 261 -44.64 -25.39 -27.21
CA LYS A 261 -43.69 -24.28 -27.38
C LYS A 261 -43.55 -23.45 -26.10
N LEU A 262 -44.66 -23.22 -25.40
CA LEU A 262 -44.65 -22.52 -24.11
C LEU A 262 -43.83 -23.30 -23.07
N GLN A 263 -43.99 -24.62 -23.02
CA GLN A 263 -43.24 -25.51 -22.14
C GLN A 263 -41.73 -25.45 -22.40
N ASP A 264 -41.32 -25.57 -23.67
CA ASP A 264 -39.91 -25.53 -24.07
C ASP A 264 -39.26 -24.18 -23.74
N ASN A 265 -39.97 -23.08 -24.02
CA ASN A 265 -39.47 -21.74 -23.74
C ASN A 265 -39.42 -21.44 -22.23
N ALA A 266 -40.38 -21.94 -21.45
CA ALA A 266 -40.33 -21.84 -19.99
C ALA A 266 -39.15 -22.63 -19.42
N GLN A 267 -38.82 -23.81 -19.95
CA GLN A 267 -37.63 -24.56 -19.53
C GLN A 267 -36.35 -23.77 -19.81
N LYS A 268 -36.20 -23.20 -21.00
CA LYS A 268 -35.04 -22.36 -21.33
C LYS A 268 -34.90 -21.16 -20.39
N LEU A 269 -36.01 -20.56 -19.98
CA LEU A 269 -36.00 -19.45 -19.03
C LEU A 269 -35.58 -19.90 -17.63
N VAL A 270 -36.03 -21.07 -17.17
CA VAL A 270 -35.57 -21.70 -15.93
C VAL A 270 -34.06 -21.95 -15.99
N ASP A 271 -33.57 -22.60 -17.06
CA ASP A 271 -32.14 -22.89 -17.25
C ASP A 271 -31.29 -21.62 -17.30
N GLY A 272 -31.79 -20.58 -17.98
CA GLY A 272 -31.14 -19.27 -18.02
C GLY A 272 -31.06 -18.60 -16.65
N SER A 273 -32.13 -18.71 -15.85
CA SER A 273 -32.14 -18.18 -14.48
C SER A 273 -31.14 -18.89 -13.56
N MET A 274 -31.00 -20.21 -13.67
CA MET A 274 -30.01 -20.97 -12.90
C MET A 274 -28.58 -20.57 -13.26
N LYS A 275 -28.28 -20.42 -14.55
CA LYS A 275 -26.96 -19.93 -15.00
C LYS A 275 -26.63 -18.53 -14.46
N LEU A 276 -27.63 -17.66 -14.33
CA LEU A 276 -27.45 -16.34 -13.74
C LEU A 276 -27.13 -16.44 -12.26
N THR A 277 -27.80 -17.33 -11.52
CA THR A 277 -27.47 -17.62 -10.11
C THR A 277 -26.04 -18.13 -9.96
N ASP A 278 -25.59 -19.07 -10.81
CA ASP A 278 -24.20 -19.57 -10.77
C ASP A 278 -23.15 -18.47 -11.08
N ALA A 279 -23.47 -17.58 -12.02
CA ALA A 279 -22.60 -16.44 -12.33
C ALA A 279 -22.50 -15.45 -11.16
N GLN A 280 -23.61 -15.27 -10.45
CA GLN A 280 -23.68 -14.42 -9.26
C GLN A 280 -22.75 -14.96 -8.15
N GLU A 281 -22.77 -16.28 -7.88
CA GLU A 281 -21.85 -16.89 -6.91
C GLU A 281 -20.36 -16.64 -7.19
N LYS A 282 -19.97 -16.54 -8.47
CA LYS A 282 -18.60 -16.19 -8.87
C LYS A 282 -18.27 -14.72 -8.60
N ILE A 283 -19.21 -13.82 -8.85
CA ILE A 283 -19.07 -12.40 -8.50
C ILE A 283 -18.88 -12.25 -6.99
N ASN A 284 -19.67 -12.99 -6.21
CA ASN A 284 -19.54 -13.06 -4.76
C ASN A 284 -18.14 -13.44 -4.28
N HIS A 285 -17.57 -14.51 -4.85
CA HIS A 285 -16.19 -14.89 -4.56
C HIS A 285 -15.19 -13.79 -4.93
N GLY A 286 -15.35 -13.16 -6.08
CA GLY A 286 -14.49 -12.05 -6.49
C GLY A 286 -14.56 -10.84 -5.54
N ILE A 287 -15.75 -10.54 -4.99
CA ILE A 287 -15.92 -9.48 -3.98
C ILE A 287 -15.25 -9.87 -2.66
N GLN A 288 -15.34 -11.13 -2.25
CA GLN A 288 -14.65 -11.64 -1.05
C GLN A 288 -13.12 -11.57 -1.19
N ASP A 289 -12.59 -11.93 -2.37
CA ASP A 289 -11.17 -11.80 -2.68
C ASP A 289 -10.74 -10.33 -2.64
N MET A 290 -11.57 -9.43 -3.18
CA MET A 290 -11.33 -7.98 -3.14
C MET A 290 -11.33 -7.46 -1.69
N ASP A 291 -12.30 -7.81 -0.86
CA ASP A 291 -12.32 -7.46 0.58
C ASP A 291 -11.06 -7.96 1.30
N GLY A 292 -10.68 -9.22 1.08
CA GLY A 292 -9.43 -9.78 1.61
C GLY A 292 -8.18 -9.02 1.15
N GLY A 293 -8.15 -8.57 -0.11
CA GLY A 293 -7.09 -7.72 -0.66
C GLY A 293 -7.03 -6.34 -0.01
N VAL A 294 -8.19 -5.71 0.20
CA VAL A 294 -8.30 -4.40 0.87
C VAL A 294 -7.87 -4.49 2.33
N GLN A 295 -8.22 -5.55 3.04
CA GLN A 295 -7.77 -5.78 4.42
C GLN A 295 -6.25 -5.93 4.51
N LYS A 296 -5.61 -6.63 3.56
CA LYS A 296 -4.14 -6.73 3.48
C LYS A 296 -3.51 -5.36 3.21
N LEU A 297 -4.08 -4.60 2.27
CA LEU A 297 -3.60 -3.25 1.94
C LEU A 297 -3.71 -2.32 3.16
N ASN A 298 -4.83 -2.39 3.90
CA ASN A 298 -5.05 -1.62 5.12
C ASN A 298 -3.97 -1.92 6.16
N LYS A 299 -3.73 -3.21 6.46
CA LYS A 299 -2.66 -3.64 7.39
C LYS A 299 -1.28 -3.13 6.96
N GLY A 300 -0.91 -3.30 5.70
CA GLY A 300 0.39 -2.84 5.19
C GLY A 300 0.54 -1.31 5.23
N SER A 301 -0.53 -0.58 4.92
CA SER A 301 -0.55 0.88 4.97
C SER A 301 -0.46 1.43 6.40
N GLN A 302 -1.09 0.75 7.36
CA GLN A 302 -0.97 1.06 8.79
C GLN A 302 0.45 0.79 9.31
N GLU A 303 1.05 -0.34 8.95
CA GLU A 303 2.44 -0.64 9.30
C GLU A 303 3.40 0.40 8.72
N LEU A 304 3.20 0.79 7.47
CA LEU A 304 4.00 1.85 6.83
C LEU A 304 3.84 3.19 7.55
N TYR A 305 2.62 3.54 7.97
CA TYR A 305 2.36 4.75 8.75
C TYR A 305 3.10 4.72 10.10
N ASP A 306 3.02 3.62 10.83
CA ASP A 306 3.68 3.45 12.11
C ASP A 306 5.21 3.53 11.96
N LYS A 307 5.78 2.85 10.95
CA LYS A 307 7.22 2.90 10.64
C LYS A 307 7.68 4.28 10.19
N SER A 308 6.85 5.05 9.48
CA SER A 308 7.15 6.44 9.15
C SER A 308 7.20 7.33 10.40
N GLY A 309 6.38 7.04 11.42
CA GLY A 309 6.44 7.69 12.72
C GLY A 309 7.70 7.34 13.51
N GLU A 310 8.13 6.07 13.51
CA GLU A 310 9.42 5.66 14.09
C GLU A 310 10.60 6.38 13.41
N LEU A 311 10.58 6.49 12.08
CA LEU A 311 11.60 7.22 11.32
C LEU A 311 11.60 8.71 11.68
N GLU A 312 10.44 9.35 11.77
CA GLU A 312 10.29 10.75 12.17
C GLU A 312 10.87 11.03 13.55
N ASN A 313 10.68 10.10 14.49
CA ASN A 313 11.23 10.18 15.84
C ASN A 313 12.75 10.03 15.85
N LYS A 314 13.28 8.99 15.18
CA LYS A 314 14.74 8.77 15.08
C LYS A 314 15.46 9.92 14.39
N VAL A 315 14.87 10.50 13.35
CA VAL A 315 15.43 11.70 12.69
C VAL A 315 15.37 12.91 13.62
N GLY A 316 14.33 13.03 14.45
CA GLY A 316 14.29 14.00 15.55
C GLY A 316 15.48 13.87 16.51
N GLU A 317 15.78 12.66 16.98
CA GLU A 317 16.95 12.41 17.85
C GLU A 317 18.28 12.77 17.18
N VAL A 318 18.43 12.48 15.88
CA VAL A 318 19.63 12.85 15.12
C VAL A 318 19.72 14.38 15.01
N ILE A 319 18.60 15.05 14.70
CA ILE A 319 18.53 16.52 14.65
C ILE A 319 19.02 17.13 15.97
N ASP A 320 18.55 16.63 17.11
CA ASP A 320 18.95 17.14 18.43
C ASP A 320 20.46 16.95 18.69
N LYS A 321 21.05 15.84 18.21
CA LYS A 321 22.49 15.58 18.33
C LYS A 321 23.35 16.45 17.40
N VAL A 322 22.87 16.80 16.21
CA VAL A 322 23.64 17.62 15.23
C VAL A 322 23.45 19.12 15.41
N LYS A 323 22.31 19.54 15.96
CA LYS A 323 21.98 20.95 16.24
C LYS A 323 23.07 21.74 16.98
N PRO A 324 23.80 21.19 17.99
CA PRO A 324 24.83 21.95 18.68
C PRO A 324 26.19 21.99 17.94
N ILE A 325 26.42 21.18 16.90
CA ILE A 325 27.70 21.08 16.17
C ILE A 325 28.19 22.45 15.65
N PRO A 326 27.36 23.29 14.99
CA PRO A 326 27.81 24.61 14.55
C PRO A 326 28.33 25.49 15.70
N GLY A 327 27.67 25.42 16.85
CA GLY A 327 28.09 26.13 18.05
C GLY A 327 29.43 25.65 18.59
N TYR A 328 29.69 24.33 18.56
CA TYR A 328 30.97 23.76 18.97
C TYR A 328 32.09 24.09 17.98
N ALA A 329 31.83 23.97 16.67
CA ALA A 329 32.81 24.27 15.64
C ALA A 329 33.25 25.75 15.70
N LYS A 330 32.32 26.68 15.92
CA LYS A 330 32.63 28.10 16.15
C LYS A 330 33.51 28.35 17.38
N LYS A 331 33.28 27.60 18.47
CA LYS A 331 34.12 27.69 19.68
C LYS A 331 35.53 27.15 19.42
N MET A 332 35.66 26.06 18.66
CA MET A 332 36.95 25.49 18.29
C MET A 332 37.74 26.44 17.39
N ALA A 333 37.11 27.00 16.35
CA ALA A 333 37.72 28.01 15.48
C ALA A 333 38.30 29.18 16.29
N LYS A 334 37.50 29.76 17.20
CA LYS A 334 37.96 30.82 18.10
C LYS A 334 39.14 30.39 18.98
N GLY A 335 39.13 29.17 19.49
CA GLY A 335 40.25 28.62 20.27
C GLY A 335 41.52 28.43 19.44
N GLY A 336 41.38 27.96 18.19
CA GLY A 336 42.46 27.88 17.21
C GLY A 336 43.08 29.24 16.93
N ASP A 337 42.25 30.28 16.70
CA ASP A 337 42.73 31.64 16.42
C ASP A 337 43.53 32.22 17.60
N GLN A 338 43.08 31.95 18.82
CA GLN A 338 43.77 32.36 20.04
C GLN A 338 45.13 31.65 20.20
N LEU A 339 45.20 30.35 19.90
CA LEU A 339 46.43 29.57 19.96
C LEU A 339 47.44 30.05 18.90
N SER A 340 47.00 30.20 17.64
CA SER A 340 47.80 30.74 16.54
C SER A 340 48.37 32.11 16.89
N SER A 341 47.52 33.02 17.42
CA SER A 341 47.95 34.35 17.85
C SER A 341 49.02 34.30 18.96
N GLY A 342 48.85 33.42 19.94
CA GLY A 342 49.82 33.23 21.03
C GLY A 342 51.18 32.72 20.52
N ILE A 343 51.16 31.74 19.61
CA ILE A 343 52.39 31.16 19.03
C ILE A 343 53.10 32.16 18.10
N SER A 344 52.35 32.97 17.34
CA SER A 344 52.91 34.07 16.55
C SER A 344 53.64 35.10 17.41
N ALA A 345 53.07 35.43 18.58
CA ALA A 345 53.71 36.34 19.52
C ALA A 345 55.00 35.76 20.12
N TYR A 346 54.99 34.48 20.51
CA TYR A 346 56.17 33.74 20.97
C TYR A 346 57.29 33.74 19.92
N THR A 347 56.97 33.33 18.69
CA THR A 347 57.92 33.21 17.57
C THR A 347 58.54 34.57 17.24
N SER A 348 57.72 35.63 17.26
CA SER A 348 58.21 37.01 17.09
C SER A 348 59.19 37.42 18.20
N GLY A 349 59.01 36.92 19.42
CA GLY A 349 59.94 37.13 20.53
C GLY A 349 61.28 36.43 20.32
N VAL A 350 61.25 35.18 19.84
CA VAL A 350 62.45 34.40 19.52
C VAL A 350 63.25 35.05 18.38
N GLY A 351 62.59 35.48 17.30
CA GLY A 351 63.26 36.15 16.19
C GLY A 351 63.96 37.46 16.60
N LYS A 352 63.37 38.21 17.54
CA LYS A 352 64.03 39.39 18.15
C LYS A 352 65.26 39.02 18.98
N MET A 353 65.21 37.90 19.71
CA MET A 353 66.35 37.39 20.47
C MET A 353 67.49 37.00 19.51
N ASN A 354 67.16 36.27 18.44
CA ASN A 354 68.11 35.88 17.39
C ASN A 354 68.76 37.09 16.70
N ALA A 355 68.00 38.15 16.43
CA ALA A 355 68.56 39.37 15.86
C ALA A 355 69.61 40.07 16.77
N ASN A 356 69.53 39.90 18.09
CA ASN A 356 70.44 40.56 19.03
C ASN A 356 71.68 39.72 19.41
N THR A 357 71.69 38.42 19.16
CA THR A 357 72.90 37.57 19.36
C THR A 357 74.04 37.99 18.43
N GLY A 358 73.73 38.48 17.21
CA GLY A 358 74.72 39.04 16.29
C GLY A 358 75.51 40.21 16.90
N LYS A 359 74.83 41.11 17.63
CA LYS A 359 75.48 42.23 18.31
C LYS A 359 76.35 41.78 19.49
N MET A 360 75.91 40.74 20.21
CA MET A 360 76.69 40.15 21.29
C MET A 360 77.98 39.53 20.77
N LYS A 361 77.90 38.84 19.63
CA LYS A 361 79.04 38.25 18.91
C LYS A 361 80.04 39.31 18.47
N ASP A 362 79.55 40.42 17.92
CA ASP A 362 80.41 41.55 17.53
C ASP A 362 81.11 42.19 18.75
N GLY A 363 80.40 42.36 19.86
CA GLY A 363 80.99 42.87 21.10
C GLY A 363 82.07 41.95 21.68
N ALA A 364 81.83 40.64 21.71
CA ALA A 364 82.80 39.67 22.20
C ALA A 364 84.06 39.65 21.31
N ARG A 365 83.91 39.75 19.98
CA ARG A 365 85.02 39.87 19.03
C ARG A 365 85.84 41.14 19.23
N GLN A 366 85.18 42.29 19.42
CA GLN A 366 85.85 43.55 19.69
C GLN A 366 86.68 43.46 20.99
N LEU A 367 86.13 42.85 22.03
CA LEU A 367 86.81 42.66 23.31
C LEU A 367 88.01 41.70 23.19
N ALA A 368 87.85 40.60 22.46
CA ALA A 368 88.94 39.67 22.16
C ALA A 368 90.06 40.34 21.37
N GLN A 369 89.71 41.14 20.36
CA GLN A 369 90.69 41.90 19.58
C GLN A 369 91.43 42.94 20.43
N GLY A 370 90.72 43.74 21.22
CA GLY A 370 91.34 44.72 22.11
C GLY A 370 92.28 44.09 23.14
N SER A 371 91.94 42.89 23.64
CA SER A 371 92.81 42.16 24.57
C SER A 371 94.04 41.58 23.89
N ARG A 372 93.96 41.16 22.61
CA ARG A 372 95.13 40.78 21.80
C ARG A 372 96.05 41.99 21.60
N ASP A 373 95.49 43.14 21.26
CA ASP A 373 96.26 44.37 21.02
C ASP A 373 96.97 44.84 22.30
N LEU A 374 96.28 44.83 23.44
CA LEU A 374 96.85 45.13 24.75
C LEU A 374 97.97 44.14 25.12
N ASP A 375 97.72 42.85 24.96
CA ASP A 375 98.68 41.79 25.25
C ASP A 375 99.96 41.93 24.40
N ASN A 376 99.81 42.34 23.13
CA ASN A 376 100.93 42.65 22.25
C ASN A 376 101.71 43.89 22.70
N GLY A 377 101.01 44.99 23.01
CA GLY A 377 101.63 46.23 23.48
C GLY A 377 102.41 46.06 24.79
N LEU A 378 101.87 45.27 25.73
CA LEU A 378 102.56 44.94 26.98
C LEU A 378 103.76 44.00 26.75
N GLY A 379 103.71 43.15 25.73
CA GLY A 379 104.87 42.39 25.27
C GLY A 379 106.00 43.29 24.79
N GLN A 380 105.68 44.34 24.01
CA GLN A 380 106.65 45.35 23.59
C GLN A 380 107.22 46.13 24.77
N LEU A 381 106.37 46.54 25.73
CA LEU A 381 106.81 47.23 26.94
C LEU A 381 107.75 46.37 27.81
N LYS A 382 107.44 45.09 27.98
CA LYS A 382 108.33 44.13 28.65
C LYS A 382 109.69 44.06 27.94
N GLY A 383 109.69 43.96 26.61
CA GLY A 383 110.92 44.00 25.81
C GLY A 383 111.74 45.28 26.03
N ALA A 384 111.08 46.44 26.03
CA ALA A 384 111.72 47.74 26.24
C ALA A 384 112.30 47.89 27.67
N THR A 385 111.58 47.43 28.69
CA THR A 385 112.05 47.46 30.09
C THR A 385 113.20 46.48 30.34
N SER A 386 113.17 45.30 29.72
CA SER A 386 114.32 44.38 29.67
C SER A 386 115.54 45.01 29.00
N GLN A 387 115.37 45.72 27.88
CA GLN A 387 116.47 46.45 27.21
C GLN A 387 117.02 47.60 28.07
N LEU A 388 116.14 48.35 28.75
CA LEU A 388 116.54 49.41 29.68
C LEU A 388 117.34 48.85 30.87
N ARG A 389 116.93 47.69 31.42
CA ARG A 389 117.68 46.95 32.45
C ARG A 389 119.05 46.49 31.95
N LEU A 390 119.16 46.04 30.70
CA LEU A 390 120.45 45.65 30.11
C LEU A 390 121.36 46.86 29.80
N GLY A 391 120.78 47.99 29.38
CA GLY A 391 121.49 49.23 29.10
C GLY A 391 122.02 49.92 30.36
N SER A 392 121.24 49.92 31.45
CA SER A 392 121.66 50.44 32.76
C SER A 392 122.81 49.64 33.39
N LYS A 393 122.90 48.33 33.15
CA LYS A 393 124.08 47.53 33.53
C LYS A 393 125.37 47.94 32.80
N LYS A 394 125.29 48.67 31.67
CA LYS A 394 126.44 49.20 30.92
C LYS A 394 126.85 50.62 31.36
N LEU A 395 126.15 51.22 32.33
CA LEU A 395 126.18 52.65 32.65
C LEU A 395 127.21 53.05 33.73
N GLU A 396 128.23 52.24 33.99
CA GLU A 396 129.35 52.59 34.89
C GLU A 396 130.23 53.78 34.41
N LYS A 397 129.96 54.39 33.24
CA LYS A 397 130.89 55.36 32.62
C LYS A 397 130.33 56.63 31.95
N MET A 398 129.08 57.06 32.16
CA MET A 398 128.58 58.26 31.46
C MET A 398 127.66 59.15 32.30
N GLU A 399 128.15 60.36 32.63
CA GLU A 399 127.45 61.44 33.35
C GLU A 399 126.26 62.06 32.58
N GLY A 400 126.10 61.82 31.27
CA GLY A 400 125.15 62.53 30.40
C GLY A 400 123.73 61.95 30.28
N LEU A 401 123.43 60.79 30.88
CA LEU A 401 122.14 60.08 30.70
C LEU A 401 121.10 60.38 31.81
N LYS A 402 121.45 61.22 32.80
CA LYS A 402 120.68 61.43 34.04
C LYS A 402 119.29 62.05 33.81
N GLY A 403 119.20 63.10 32.99
CA GLY A 403 117.93 63.79 32.71
C GLY A 403 116.96 62.98 31.85
N ASP A 404 117.47 62.27 30.85
CA ASP A 404 116.67 61.47 29.92
C ASP A 404 116.06 60.23 30.58
N VAL A 405 116.80 59.57 31.49
CA VAL A 405 116.30 58.40 32.22
C VAL A 405 115.19 58.80 33.19
N ALA A 406 115.39 59.89 33.96
CA ALA A 406 114.37 60.38 34.88
C ALA A 406 113.09 60.84 34.14
N ALA A 407 113.22 61.57 33.03
CA ALA A 407 112.08 61.99 32.22
C ALA A 407 111.33 60.79 31.60
N LYS A 408 112.06 59.79 31.08
CA LYS A 408 111.46 58.56 30.53
C LYS A 408 110.79 57.70 31.62
N MET A 409 111.37 57.62 32.82
CA MET A 409 110.77 56.94 33.97
C MET A 409 109.51 57.67 34.45
N GLY A 410 109.50 59.01 34.46
CA GLY A 410 108.32 59.81 34.77
C GLY A 410 107.19 59.64 33.75
N ALA A 411 107.51 59.65 32.46
CA ALA A 411 106.54 59.38 31.40
C ALA A 411 106.00 57.94 31.47
N LEU A 412 106.87 56.96 31.72
CA LEU A 412 106.49 55.56 31.93
C LEU A 412 105.57 55.41 33.15
N ARG A 413 105.91 56.03 34.28
CA ARG A 413 105.10 56.03 35.50
C ARG A 413 103.72 56.62 35.24
N LYS A 414 103.63 57.74 34.50
CA LYS A 414 102.35 58.35 34.11
C LYS A 414 101.53 57.40 33.22
N GLY A 415 102.15 56.77 32.22
CA GLY A 415 101.49 55.80 31.35
C GLY A 415 101.00 54.55 32.10
N ILE A 416 101.78 54.07 33.07
CA ILE A 416 101.40 52.96 33.95
C ILE A 416 100.29 53.37 34.93
N GLY A 417 100.29 54.61 35.41
CA GLY A 417 99.18 55.17 36.19
C GLY A 417 97.88 55.18 35.40
N GLN A 418 97.91 55.67 34.16
CA GLN A 418 96.76 55.63 33.25
C GLN A 418 96.31 54.19 32.93
N LEU A 419 97.27 53.26 32.78
CA LEU A 419 96.96 51.83 32.61
C LEU A 419 96.28 51.25 33.86
N SER A 420 96.70 51.64 35.07
CA SER A 420 96.06 51.18 36.31
C SER A 420 94.64 51.72 36.45
N GLU A 421 94.41 53.00 36.12
CA GLU A 421 93.07 53.61 36.09
C GLU A 421 92.16 52.93 35.04
N GLY A 422 92.72 52.64 33.86
CA GLY A 422 92.04 51.88 32.81
C GLY A 422 91.74 50.44 33.23
N ALA A 423 92.69 49.75 33.87
CA ALA A 423 92.52 48.40 34.40
C ALA A 423 91.47 48.35 35.53
N SER A 424 91.41 49.38 36.38
CA SER A 424 90.40 49.54 37.43
C SER A 424 89.00 49.74 36.83
N SER A 425 88.89 50.56 35.79
CA SER A 425 87.64 50.78 35.07
C SER A 425 87.18 49.51 34.34
N LEU A 426 88.13 48.76 33.76
CA LEU A 426 87.87 47.47 33.14
C LEU A 426 87.45 46.41 34.16
N GLU A 427 88.12 46.32 35.32
CA GLU A 427 87.75 45.41 36.41
C GLU A 427 86.35 45.70 36.93
N ALA A 428 86.01 46.99 37.13
CA ALA A 428 84.67 47.41 37.52
C ALA A 428 83.62 47.05 36.45
N GLY A 429 83.92 47.31 35.17
CA GLY A 429 83.04 46.95 34.05
C GLY A 429 82.86 45.43 33.91
N ILE A 430 83.92 44.63 34.08
CA ILE A 430 83.86 43.16 34.13
C ILE A 430 83.02 42.70 35.32
N GLY A 431 83.16 43.34 36.49
CA GLY A 431 82.36 43.03 37.68
C GLY A 431 80.87 43.28 37.47
N GLN A 432 80.51 44.40 36.83
CA GLN A 432 79.12 44.71 36.46
C GLN A 432 78.58 43.73 35.41
N ALA A 433 79.37 43.41 34.39
CA ALA A 433 79.01 42.42 33.38
C ALA A 433 78.82 41.01 33.99
N GLN A 434 79.68 40.61 34.92
CA GLN A 434 79.59 39.36 35.66
C GLN A 434 78.34 39.32 36.55
N ALA A 435 78.01 40.43 37.23
CA ALA A 435 76.77 40.54 38.01
C ALA A 435 75.54 40.39 37.11
N GLY A 436 75.51 41.07 35.96
CA GLY A 436 74.43 40.93 34.97
C GLY A 436 74.33 39.52 34.39
N ALA A 437 75.46 38.89 34.08
CA ALA A 437 75.54 37.51 33.61
C ALA A 437 75.05 36.50 34.66
N ASN A 438 75.41 36.67 35.94
CA ASN A 438 74.96 35.83 37.04
C ASN A 438 73.45 35.92 37.25
N ILE A 439 72.89 37.14 37.25
CA ILE A 439 71.46 37.32 37.43
C ILE A 439 70.70 36.77 36.21
N LEU A 440 71.21 36.96 35.00
CA LEU A 440 70.61 36.38 33.78
C LEU A 440 70.67 34.85 33.78
N ALA A 441 71.77 34.25 34.22
CA ALA A 441 71.91 32.80 34.37
C ALA A 441 70.94 32.26 35.44
N ASN A 442 70.77 32.96 36.58
CA ASN A 442 69.82 32.59 37.62
C ASN A 442 68.37 32.73 37.14
N ALA A 443 68.01 33.84 36.49
CA ALA A 443 66.68 34.05 35.93
C ALA A 443 66.34 33.01 34.84
N ASN A 444 67.32 32.63 34.02
CA ASN A 444 67.18 31.56 33.04
C ASN A 444 67.04 30.17 33.71
N GLY A 445 67.77 29.92 34.81
CA GLY A 445 67.62 28.72 35.62
C GLY A 445 66.23 28.60 36.25
N ASP A 446 65.71 29.69 36.81
CA ASP A 446 64.36 29.76 37.38
C ASP A 446 63.29 29.59 36.29
N LEU A 447 63.47 30.21 35.12
CA LEU A 447 62.62 30.02 33.95
C LEU A 447 62.60 28.54 33.50
N ASN A 448 63.77 27.91 33.38
CA ASN A 448 63.88 26.52 32.99
C ASN A 448 63.25 25.58 34.02
N ASN A 449 63.45 25.85 35.32
CA ASN A 449 62.78 25.12 36.39
C ASN A 449 61.24 25.27 36.32
N GLY A 450 60.75 26.46 35.99
CA GLY A 450 59.32 26.72 35.76
C GLY A 450 58.77 25.92 34.58
N ILE A 451 59.45 25.99 33.42
CA ILE A 451 59.08 25.26 32.21
C ILE A 451 59.12 23.75 32.43
N GLN A 452 60.16 23.20 33.07
CA GLN A 452 60.25 21.76 33.35
C GLN A 452 59.16 21.29 34.32
N LYS A 453 58.87 22.06 35.38
CA LYS A 453 57.77 21.74 36.31
C LYS A 453 56.41 21.72 35.60
N ILE A 454 56.16 22.65 34.69
CA ILE A 454 54.93 22.68 33.89
C ILE A 454 54.92 21.51 32.90
N ASN A 455 56.04 21.20 32.24
CA ASN A 455 56.13 20.09 31.30
C ASN A 455 55.85 18.75 31.97
N SER A 456 56.47 18.46 33.12
CA SER A 456 56.19 17.22 33.88
C SER A 456 54.72 17.11 34.30
N GLN A 457 54.05 18.24 34.57
CA GLN A 457 52.62 18.23 34.90
C GLN A 457 51.73 18.05 33.68
N VAL A 458 52.08 18.65 32.54
CA VAL A 458 51.40 18.45 31.26
C VAL A 458 51.54 17.00 30.77
N GLN A 459 52.71 16.38 30.97
CA GLN A 459 52.92 14.95 30.74
C GLN A 459 52.13 14.06 31.70
N ALA A 460 51.91 14.51 32.94
CA ALA A 460 51.12 13.80 33.94
C ALA A 460 49.60 13.91 33.71
N ILE A 461 49.14 14.75 32.77
CA ILE A 461 47.73 14.74 32.31
C ILE A 461 47.46 13.40 31.63
N SER A 462 46.89 12.47 32.37
CA SER A 462 46.46 11.18 31.88
C SER A 462 45.01 11.28 31.41
N LEU A 463 44.73 10.96 30.14
CA LEU A 463 43.36 10.84 29.66
C LEU A 463 42.65 9.74 30.45
N PRO A 464 41.49 9.98 31.10
CA PRO A 464 40.92 8.99 31.99
C PRO A 464 40.42 7.78 31.19
N ALA A 465 40.83 6.58 31.61
CA ALA A 465 40.09 5.35 31.36
C ALA A 465 39.04 5.07 32.48
N GLY A 466 38.67 6.07 33.30
CA GLY A 466 37.66 5.88 34.35
C GLY A 466 37.30 7.14 35.17
N PRO A 467 36.16 7.12 35.88
CA PRO A 467 35.69 8.21 36.74
C PRO A 467 36.50 8.26 38.05
N GLY A 468 37.45 9.18 38.14
CA GLY A 468 38.27 9.37 39.34
C GLY A 468 39.56 10.20 39.18
N ALA A 469 39.96 10.55 37.96
CA ALA A 469 41.12 11.43 37.75
C ALA A 469 40.74 12.90 37.99
N ASP A 470 41.36 13.54 39.00
CA ASP A 470 41.26 14.98 39.28
C ASP A 470 42.05 15.81 38.24
N MET A 471 41.68 15.64 36.97
CA MET A 471 42.33 16.33 35.86
C MET A 471 42.05 17.85 35.94
N ALA A 472 40.96 18.26 36.61
CA ALA A 472 40.63 19.68 36.82
C ALA A 472 41.64 20.31 37.80
N GLY A 473 41.94 19.63 38.90
CA GLY A 473 43.02 20.00 39.81
C GLY A 473 44.40 19.98 39.15
N GLN A 474 44.68 19.00 38.27
CA GLN A 474 45.94 18.96 37.51
C GLN A 474 46.10 20.17 36.57
N VAL A 475 45.04 20.54 35.84
CA VAL A 475 45.04 21.71 34.95
C VAL A 475 45.11 23.01 35.75
N GLN A 476 44.45 23.09 36.90
CA GLN A 476 44.55 24.23 37.81
C GLN A 476 45.96 24.39 38.37
N ASN A 477 46.65 23.29 38.68
CA ASN A 477 48.03 23.30 39.14
C ASN A 477 49.00 23.82 38.05
N ILE A 478 48.74 23.48 36.77
CA ILE A 478 49.48 24.04 35.62
C ILE A 478 49.29 25.57 35.53
N VAL A 479 48.04 26.04 35.71
CA VAL A 479 47.69 27.48 35.72
C VAL A 479 48.34 28.22 36.89
N GLU A 480 48.46 27.60 38.06
CA GLU A 480 49.11 28.20 39.23
C GLU A 480 50.64 28.24 39.08
N LYS A 481 51.25 27.17 38.54
CA LYS A 481 52.70 27.12 38.33
C LYS A 481 53.17 28.00 37.18
N SER A 482 52.32 28.36 36.22
CA SER A 482 52.69 29.35 35.20
C SER A 482 52.96 30.74 35.79
N SER A 483 52.44 31.06 36.98
CA SER A 483 52.79 32.29 37.72
C SER A 483 54.26 32.32 38.18
N SER A 484 54.92 31.17 38.35
CA SER A 484 56.35 31.13 38.68
C SER A 484 57.24 31.64 37.53
N ILE A 485 56.83 31.44 36.27
CA ILE A 485 57.50 31.98 35.07
C ILE A 485 57.42 33.51 35.05
N GLN A 486 56.32 34.09 35.53
CA GLN A 486 56.17 35.54 35.68
C GLN A 486 57.14 36.11 36.73
N GLY A 487 57.43 35.34 37.78
CA GLY A 487 58.46 35.66 38.78
C GLY A 487 59.86 35.80 38.16
N SER A 488 60.23 34.88 37.25
CA SER A 488 61.50 34.94 36.51
C SER A 488 61.60 36.18 35.61
N ALA A 489 60.50 36.58 34.96
CA ALA A 489 60.47 37.82 34.18
C ALA A 489 60.64 39.08 35.06
N ASN A 490 60.11 39.08 36.28
CA ASN A 490 60.32 40.19 37.22
C ASN A 490 61.78 40.29 37.69
N GLN A 491 62.52 39.18 37.77
CA GLN A 491 63.96 39.21 38.05
C GLN A 491 64.76 39.79 36.87
N ILE A 492 64.35 39.52 35.61
CA ILE A 492 64.94 40.18 34.42
C ILE A 492 64.70 41.70 34.49
N ASP A 493 63.53 42.15 34.96
CA ASP A 493 63.26 43.58 35.19
C ASP A 493 64.18 44.21 36.25
N GLN A 494 64.61 43.45 37.26
CA GLN A 494 65.61 43.92 38.22
C GLN A 494 66.99 44.11 37.58
N VAL A 495 67.39 43.20 36.67
CA VAL A 495 68.63 43.36 35.86
C VAL A 495 68.56 44.61 35.00
N ILE A 496 67.41 44.85 34.36
CA ILE A 496 67.15 46.05 33.57
C ILE A 496 67.30 47.31 34.43
N GLY A 497 66.85 47.26 35.69
CA GLY A 497 67.05 48.33 36.67
C GLY A 497 68.53 48.61 36.96
N LEU A 498 69.33 47.58 37.22
CA LEU A 498 70.78 47.72 37.48
C LEU A 498 71.55 48.23 36.25
N LEU A 499 71.20 47.73 35.05
CA LEU A 499 71.87 48.16 33.81
C LEU A 499 71.60 49.63 33.47
N ARG A 500 70.47 50.20 33.91
CA ARG A 500 70.12 51.61 33.65
C ARG A 500 71.04 52.60 34.36
N GLU A 501 71.80 52.17 35.36
CA GLU A 501 72.79 53.01 36.03
C GLU A 501 74.08 53.18 35.21
N ILE A 502 74.25 52.43 34.11
CA ILE A 502 75.39 52.55 33.20
C ILE A 502 75.03 53.54 32.08
N ASP A 503 75.68 54.71 32.08
CA ASP A 503 75.51 55.76 31.05
C ASP A 503 76.27 55.43 29.75
N ASP A 504 75.88 54.32 29.11
CA ASP A 504 76.44 53.87 27.83
C ASP A 504 75.31 53.58 26.81
N PRO A 505 75.39 54.13 25.57
CA PRO A 505 74.36 53.93 24.54
C PRO A 505 74.10 52.47 24.16
N LYS A 506 75.10 51.58 24.28
CA LYS A 506 74.95 50.14 24.00
C LYS A 506 74.28 49.43 25.18
N ALA A 507 74.54 49.86 26.42
CA ALA A 507 73.78 49.42 27.59
C ALA A 507 72.29 49.78 27.46
N GLN A 508 71.98 50.99 26.97
CA GLN A 508 70.59 51.42 26.76
C GLN A 508 69.86 50.60 25.68
N ALA A 509 70.56 50.16 24.63
CA ALA A 509 69.99 49.26 23.63
C ALA A 509 69.74 47.84 24.18
N ALA A 510 70.64 47.34 25.03
CA ALA A 510 70.48 46.05 25.72
C ALA A 510 69.29 46.09 26.70
N ILE A 511 69.10 47.19 27.42
CA ILE A 511 67.96 47.46 28.32
C ILE A 511 66.63 47.36 27.56
N VAL A 512 66.53 47.95 26.36
CA VAL A 512 65.31 47.86 25.54
C VAL A 512 65.04 46.43 25.08
N SER A 513 66.08 45.69 24.68
CA SER A 513 65.96 44.28 24.28
C SER A 513 65.55 43.36 25.42
N LEU A 514 66.19 43.52 26.59
CA LEU A 514 65.85 42.77 27.80
C LEU A 514 64.43 43.09 28.26
N SER A 515 64.02 44.36 28.19
CA SER A 515 62.64 44.79 28.53
C SER A 515 61.61 44.13 27.60
N GLY A 516 61.93 44.02 26.30
CA GLY A 516 61.10 43.29 25.35
C GLY A 516 61.00 41.79 25.65
N SER A 517 62.13 41.17 26.01
CA SER A 517 62.19 39.74 26.34
C SER A 517 61.43 39.42 27.63
N SER A 518 61.62 40.22 28.69
CA SER A 518 60.86 40.15 29.94
C SER A 518 59.36 40.24 29.67
N LYS A 519 58.92 41.25 28.88
CA LYS A 519 57.52 41.40 28.49
C LYS A 519 56.97 40.18 27.74
N ASN A 520 57.72 39.61 26.80
CA ASN A 520 57.29 38.44 26.03
C ASN A 520 57.17 37.19 26.90
N ILE A 521 58.08 36.98 27.87
CA ILE A 521 58.00 35.88 28.83
C ILE A 521 56.74 36.02 29.70
N LYS A 522 56.41 37.24 30.14
CA LYS A 522 55.15 37.50 30.86
C LYS A 522 53.94 37.15 30.01
N MET A 523 53.93 37.55 28.75
CA MET A 523 52.84 37.22 27.81
C MET A 523 52.71 35.70 27.55
N ALA A 524 53.83 34.97 27.42
CA ALA A 524 53.81 33.52 27.25
C ALA A 524 53.24 32.81 28.49
N ALA A 525 53.62 33.26 29.70
CA ALA A 525 53.05 32.77 30.96
C ALA A 525 51.54 33.02 31.05
N GLU A 526 51.08 34.21 30.64
CA GLU A 526 49.66 34.57 30.57
C GLU A 526 48.88 33.74 29.53
N SER A 527 49.52 33.39 28.41
CA SER A 527 48.93 32.53 27.37
C SER A 527 48.77 31.09 27.86
N ILE A 528 49.79 30.52 28.51
CA ILE A 528 49.70 29.21 29.16
C ILE A 528 48.61 29.21 30.24
N GLN A 529 48.52 30.28 31.04
CA GLN A 529 47.49 30.45 32.05
C GLN A 529 46.08 30.48 31.43
N SER A 530 45.93 31.14 30.29
CA SER A 530 44.67 31.24 29.56
C SER A 530 44.27 29.90 28.93
N SER A 531 45.22 29.19 28.30
CA SER A 531 45.01 27.87 27.71
C SER A 531 44.67 26.81 28.76
N GLY A 532 45.36 26.82 29.91
CA GLY A 532 45.01 25.96 31.06
C GLY A 532 43.60 26.24 31.58
N LYS A 533 43.22 27.51 31.78
CA LYS A 533 41.84 27.88 32.18
C LYS A 533 40.79 27.41 31.17
N ASN A 534 41.10 27.45 29.88
CA ASN A 534 40.21 26.98 28.83
C ASN A 534 40.09 25.45 28.80
N LEU A 535 41.20 24.73 28.99
CA LEU A 535 41.21 23.27 29.14
C LEU A 535 40.37 22.84 30.35
N ALA A 536 40.54 23.50 31.51
CA ALA A 536 39.76 23.24 32.71
C ALA A 536 38.25 23.47 32.50
N LYS A 537 37.87 24.49 31.72
CA LYS A 537 36.46 24.71 31.34
C LYS A 537 35.93 23.65 30.37
N GLY A 538 36.75 23.18 29.44
CA GLY A 538 36.41 22.12 28.49
C GLY A 538 36.10 20.79 29.19
N MET A 539 36.78 20.52 30.31
CA MET A 539 36.56 19.34 31.12
C MET A 539 35.24 19.28 31.88
N GLY A 540 34.62 20.43 32.16
CA GLY A 540 33.31 20.50 32.82
C GLY A 540 32.14 20.03 31.93
N ASN A 541 32.37 19.84 30.62
CA ASN A 541 31.37 19.39 29.65
C ASN A 541 31.81 18.04 29.02
N SER A 542 31.15 16.95 29.39
CA SER A 542 31.57 15.54 29.34
C SER A 542 31.79 14.83 27.98
N SER A 543 32.55 15.39 27.02
CA SER A 543 32.84 14.67 25.75
C SER A 543 34.34 14.41 25.53
N SER A 544 34.80 13.22 25.95
CA SER A 544 36.21 12.80 26.07
C SER A 544 37.04 12.70 24.78
N GLY A 545 36.44 12.78 23.58
CA GLY A 545 37.14 12.50 22.31
C GLY A 545 38.14 13.58 21.87
N ASN A 546 37.82 14.87 22.07
CA ASN A 546 38.65 15.99 21.62
C ASN A 546 39.64 16.50 22.68
N LEU A 547 39.50 16.04 23.93
CA LEU A 547 40.46 16.33 24.99
C LEU A 547 41.82 15.67 24.73
N GLY A 548 41.82 14.46 24.17
CA GLY A 548 43.06 13.71 23.89
C GLY A 548 43.99 14.42 22.93
N GLN A 549 43.44 14.94 21.83
CA GLN A 549 44.22 15.67 20.83
C GLN A 549 44.73 17.02 21.36
N GLN A 550 43.93 17.73 22.16
CA GLN A 550 44.32 19.00 22.78
C GLN A 550 45.42 18.80 23.83
N VAL A 551 45.33 17.74 24.64
CA VAL A 551 46.38 17.36 25.60
C VAL A 551 47.65 16.92 24.88
N GLN A 552 47.56 16.16 23.80
CA GLN A 552 48.72 15.68 23.05
C GLN A 552 49.46 16.81 22.31
N ALA A 553 48.74 17.76 21.70
CA ALA A 553 49.35 18.93 21.10
C ALA A 553 50.04 19.83 22.15
N LEU A 554 49.42 19.98 23.33
CA LEU A 554 50.02 20.70 24.46
C LEU A 554 51.28 19.99 24.99
N GLN A 555 51.27 18.65 25.06
CA GLN A 555 52.43 17.83 25.44
C GLN A 555 53.59 18.00 24.46
N VAL A 556 53.36 17.87 23.15
CA VAL A 556 54.42 18.04 22.13
C VAL A 556 55.00 19.45 22.16
N GLY A 557 54.16 20.48 22.28
CA GLY A 557 54.61 21.87 22.37
C GLY A 557 55.43 22.14 23.65
N MET A 558 55.03 21.57 24.79
CA MET A 558 55.76 21.70 26.04
C MET A 558 57.07 20.89 26.07
N ASP A 559 57.14 19.74 25.40
CA ASP A 559 58.37 18.94 25.28
C ASP A 559 59.43 19.65 24.44
N GLN A 560 59.02 20.28 23.33
CA GLN A 560 59.90 21.09 22.50
C GLN A 560 60.39 22.34 23.25
N LEU A 561 59.50 23.00 24.00
CA LEU A 561 59.84 24.16 24.82
C LEU A 561 60.79 23.79 25.97
N ALA A 562 60.56 22.67 26.65
CA ALA A 562 61.42 22.16 27.71
C ALA A 562 62.81 21.78 27.19
N THR A 563 62.89 21.12 26.03
CA THR A 563 64.17 20.76 25.40
C THR A 563 64.96 21.99 24.99
N SER A 564 64.29 22.98 24.38
CA SER A 564 64.91 24.25 23.97
C SER A 564 65.39 25.08 25.16
N SER A 565 64.57 25.12 26.22
CA SER A 565 64.90 25.77 27.49
C SER A 565 66.09 25.09 28.18
N GLN A 566 66.19 23.76 28.12
CA GLN A 566 67.32 23.04 28.69
C GLN A 566 68.63 23.32 27.94
N LYS A 567 68.61 23.32 26.60
CA LYS A 567 69.77 23.72 25.78
C LYS A 567 70.23 25.15 26.08
N LEU A 568 69.28 26.08 26.20
CA LEU A 568 69.55 27.47 26.59
C LEU A 568 70.19 27.55 27.99
N ASN A 569 69.68 26.77 28.94
CA ASN A 569 70.23 26.67 30.29
C ASN A 569 71.65 26.10 30.33
N GLU A 570 71.93 25.07 29.54
CA GLU A 570 73.28 24.50 29.40
C GLU A 570 74.27 25.53 28.80
N GLY A 571 73.83 26.33 27.83
CA GLY A 571 74.63 27.44 27.27
C GLY A 571 74.91 28.56 28.29
N MET A 572 73.93 28.88 29.15
CA MET A 572 74.02 29.94 30.15
C MET A 572 74.79 29.53 31.42
N LYS A 573 74.80 28.24 31.79
CA LYS A 573 75.41 27.72 33.03
C LYS A 573 76.94 27.89 33.08
N ASN A 574 77.58 27.99 31.92
CA ASN A 574 79.03 28.17 31.78
C ASN A 574 79.43 29.63 31.55
N TYR A 575 78.47 30.55 31.45
CA TYR A 575 78.74 31.95 31.12
C TYR A 575 79.35 32.75 32.29
N PRO A 576 78.88 32.61 33.56
CA PRO A 576 79.46 33.37 34.68
C PRO A 576 80.90 33.01 35.03
N ASN A 577 81.25 31.71 34.99
CA ASN A 577 82.59 31.20 35.34
C ASN A 577 83.67 31.67 34.34
N LYS A 578 83.27 32.11 33.14
CA LYS A 578 84.19 32.66 32.13
C LYS A 578 84.64 34.09 32.44
N PHE A 579 83.92 34.82 33.29
CA PHE A 579 84.33 36.15 33.73
C PHE A 579 85.36 36.12 34.85
N ASP A 580 85.52 35.00 35.56
CA ASP A 580 86.47 34.90 36.67
C ASP A 580 87.92 35.06 36.18
N ALA A 581 88.28 34.40 35.08
CA ALA A 581 89.61 34.56 34.48
C ALA A 581 89.86 35.98 33.92
N LEU A 582 88.81 36.64 33.41
CA LEU A 582 88.82 38.02 32.93
C LEU A 582 89.01 39.01 34.08
N LYS A 583 88.28 38.80 35.18
CA LYS A 583 88.36 39.59 36.42
C LYS A 583 89.71 39.42 37.08
N ASP A 584 90.20 38.18 37.20
CA ASP A 584 91.54 37.88 37.73
C ASP A 584 92.64 38.50 36.85
N GLY A 585 92.45 38.50 35.53
CA GLY A 585 93.33 39.16 34.57
C GLY A 585 93.36 40.67 34.71
N ALA A 586 92.19 41.32 34.83
CA ALA A 586 92.07 42.77 35.03
C ALA A 586 92.58 43.22 36.41
N ALA A 587 92.25 42.47 37.47
CA ALA A 587 92.78 42.68 38.81
C ALA A 587 94.30 42.48 38.85
N GLY A 588 94.80 41.44 38.19
CA GLY A 588 96.24 41.21 38.02
C GLY A 588 96.94 42.33 37.26
N LEU A 589 96.30 42.86 36.20
CA LEU A 589 96.78 44.00 35.43
C LEU A 589 96.85 45.27 36.31
N LYS A 590 95.78 45.55 37.06
CA LYS A 590 95.70 46.67 38.01
C LYS A 590 96.76 46.54 39.10
N HIS A 591 96.83 45.40 39.79
CA HIS A 591 97.80 45.16 40.85
C HIS A 591 99.25 45.25 40.34
N GLY A 592 99.52 44.74 39.14
CA GLY A 592 100.80 44.88 38.47
C GLY A 592 101.15 46.34 38.18
N ALA A 593 100.21 47.09 37.60
CA ALA A 593 100.38 48.50 37.29
C ALA A 593 100.55 49.36 38.55
N ASP A 594 99.75 49.14 39.59
CA ASP A 594 99.84 49.82 40.90
C ASP A 594 101.20 49.56 41.57
N ARG A 595 101.64 48.29 41.59
CA ARG A 595 102.95 47.91 42.14
C ARG A 595 104.09 48.58 41.38
N ILE A 596 104.04 48.61 40.04
CA ILE A 596 105.05 49.31 39.24
C ILE A 596 105.01 50.82 39.51
N ASN A 597 103.82 51.43 39.55
CA ASN A 597 103.66 52.86 39.77
C ASN A 597 104.20 53.27 41.16
N GLN A 598 103.97 52.45 42.18
CA GLN A 598 104.51 52.64 43.53
C GLN A 598 106.04 52.47 43.56
N GLN A 599 106.56 51.39 42.96
CA GLN A 599 108.01 51.12 42.95
C GLN A 599 108.79 52.15 42.12
N LEU A 600 108.30 52.53 40.93
CA LEU A 600 108.86 53.62 40.15
C LEU A 600 108.79 54.93 40.92
N GLY A 601 107.70 55.18 41.65
CA GLY A 601 107.55 56.38 42.45
C GLY A 601 108.55 56.50 43.59
N GLN A 602 108.73 55.42 44.35
CA GLN A 602 109.76 55.33 45.40
C GLN A 602 111.15 55.50 44.79
N SER A 603 111.46 54.75 43.72
CA SER A 603 112.77 54.83 43.07
C SER A 603 113.07 56.23 42.52
N MET A 604 112.08 56.92 41.93
CA MET A 604 112.22 58.30 41.46
C MET A 604 112.42 59.30 42.61
N GLN A 605 111.83 59.03 43.78
CA GLN A 605 111.98 59.87 44.97
C GLN A 605 113.36 59.67 45.62
N ASP A 606 113.86 58.43 45.64
CA ASP A 606 115.21 58.09 46.09
C ASP A 606 116.30 58.68 45.16
N LEU A 607 115.96 58.96 43.89
CA LEU A 607 116.84 59.53 42.86
C LEU A 607 116.95 61.08 42.86
N ASP A 608 116.23 61.81 43.74
CA ASP A 608 116.24 63.28 43.81
C ASP A 608 117.51 63.87 44.47
N GLY A 609 118.48 63.01 44.83
CA GLY A 609 119.82 63.33 45.32
C GLY A 609 120.93 63.30 44.25
N LYS A 610 122.15 63.72 44.60
CA LYS A 610 123.32 63.64 43.70
C LYS A 610 123.78 62.18 43.54
N LEU A 611 123.28 61.51 42.49
CA LEU A 611 123.65 60.17 42.00
C LEU A 611 125.13 59.78 42.21
N ASP A 612 125.39 59.02 43.27
CA ASP A 612 126.64 58.29 43.52
C ASP A 612 126.57 56.82 43.04
N THR A 613 127.64 56.05 43.25
CA THR A 613 127.72 54.64 42.84
C THR A 613 126.68 53.74 43.55
N SER A 614 126.27 54.10 44.77
CA SER A 614 125.24 53.39 45.55
C SER A 614 123.84 53.65 44.95
N GLU A 615 123.55 54.89 44.56
CA GLU A 615 122.28 55.26 43.94
C GLU A 615 122.12 54.67 42.52
N LEU A 616 123.22 54.44 41.79
CA LEU A 616 123.22 53.67 40.53
C LEU A 616 122.89 52.18 40.73
N MET A 617 123.36 51.58 41.83
CA MET A 617 122.99 50.20 42.18
C MET A 617 121.50 50.10 42.55
N GLN A 618 120.98 51.10 43.26
CA GLN A 618 119.54 51.19 43.58
C GLN A 618 118.68 51.35 42.33
N LEU A 619 119.10 52.15 41.35
CA LEU A 619 118.43 52.26 40.05
C LEU A 619 118.44 50.93 39.28
N ALA A 620 119.56 50.19 39.29
CA ALA A 620 119.63 48.88 38.65
C ALA A 620 118.67 47.87 39.32
N GLU A 621 118.55 47.90 40.64
CA GLU A 621 117.60 47.07 41.39
C GLU A 621 116.14 47.47 41.10
N ALA A 622 115.85 48.77 41.02
CA ALA A 622 114.55 49.30 40.62
C ALA A 622 114.16 48.83 39.20
N LEU A 623 115.11 48.82 38.26
CA LEU A 623 114.89 48.33 36.90
C LEU A 623 114.70 46.81 36.83
N VAL A 624 115.30 46.04 37.75
CA VAL A 624 115.00 44.59 37.91
C VAL A 624 113.58 44.39 38.43
N LYS A 625 113.16 45.15 39.45
CA LYS A 625 111.79 45.09 39.98
C LYS A 625 110.76 45.50 38.92
N LEU A 626 111.08 46.52 38.11
CA LEU A 626 110.26 46.94 36.97
C LEU A 626 110.12 45.84 35.91
N ASP A 627 111.20 45.16 35.53
CA ASP A 627 111.17 44.06 34.55
C ASP A 627 110.35 42.86 35.03
N VAL A 628 110.47 42.50 36.32
CA VAL A 628 109.65 41.46 36.94
C VAL A 628 108.17 41.85 36.93
N ALA A 629 107.87 43.10 37.28
CA ALA A 629 106.50 43.57 37.37
C ALA A 629 105.86 43.78 35.98
N THR A 630 106.59 44.21 34.96
CA THR A 630 106.10 44.20 33.56
C THR A 630 105.92 42.78 33.03
N GLY A 631 106.70 41.80 33.53
CA GLY A 631 106.46 40.37 33.34
C GLY A 631 105.10 39.92 33.89
N GLN A 632 104.80 40.24 35.15
CA GLN A 632 103.52 39.92 35.79
C GLN A 632 102.33 40.62 35.07
N LEU A 633 102.54 41.86 34.64
CA LEU A 633 101.55 42.64 33.87
C LEU A 633 101.21 41.97 32.53
N LYS A 634 102.24 41.46 31.84
CA LYS A 634 102.09 40.69 30.59
C LYS A 634 101.40 39.35 30.82
N ASP A 635 101.69 38.66 31.92
CA ASP A 635 101.00 37.40 32.25
C ASP A 635 99.50 37.66 32.51
N GLY A 636 99.17 38.78 33.18
CA GLY A 636 97.80 39.24 33.36
C GLY A 636 97.06 39.53 32.05
N SER A 637 97.70 40.22 31.11
CA SER A 637 97.11 40.48 29.78
C SER A 637 96.95 39.22 28.94
N SER A 638 97.85 38.24 29.08
CA SER A 638 97.73 36.95 28.38
C SER A 638 96.55 36.13 28.91
N LYS A 639 96.31 36.14 30.22
CA LYS A 639 95.11 35.55 30.83
C LYS A 639 93.84 36.28 30.42
N LEU A 640 93.85 37.61 30.37
CA LEU A 640 92.73 38.43 29.90
C LEU A 640 92.37 38.06 28.45
N ARG A 641 93.37 38.00 27.56
CA ARG A 641 93.19 37.56 26.16
C ARG A 641 92.53 36.18 26.08
N GLN A 642 93.07 35.19 26.80
CA GLN A 642 92.50 33.84 26.83
C GLN A 642 91.04 33.84 27.32
N GLY A 643 90.71 34.61 28.36
CA GLY A 643 89.34 34.76 28.85
C GLY A 643 88.41 35.40 27.82
N THR A 644 88.87 36.41 27.09
CA THR A 644 88.07 37.04 26.02
C THR A 644 87.82 36.11 24.83
N GLU A 645 88.78 35.24 24.48
CA GLU A 645 88.62 34.25 23.41
C GLU A 645 87.62 33.14 23.82
N GLN A 646 87.64 32.72 25.08
CA GLN A 646 86.64 31.78 25.62
C GLN A 646 85.23 32.41 25.71
N SER A 647 85.16 33.72 25.96
CA SER A 647 83.91 34.47 25.94
C SER A 647 83.33 34.54 24.52
N GLU A 648 84.15 34.86 23.51
CA GLU A 648 83.78 34.82 22.09
C GLU A 648 83.17 33.46 21.69
N GLN A 649 83.83 32.35 22.04
CA GLN A 649 83.31 31.00 21.79
C GLN A 649 82.00 30.69 22.52
N GLY A 650 81.83 31.21 23.74
CA GLY A 650 80.59 31.06 24.50
C GLY A 650 79.41 31.79 23.85
N VAL A 651 79.66 33.02 23.36
CA VAL A 651 78.67 33.81 22.65
C VAL A 651 78.30 33.17 21.31
N ASP A 652 79.27 32.59 20.59
CA ASP A 652 79.01 31.84 19.36
C ASP A 652 78.08 30.65 19.62
N THR A 653 78.34 29.86 20.66
CA THR A 653 77.49 28.71 21.02
C THR A 653 76.06 29.14 21.38
N LEU A 654 75.91 30.25 22.12
CA LEU A 654 74.62 30.82 22.46
C LEU A 654 73.86 31.32 21.22
N ALA A 655 74.58 31.95 20.29
CA ALA A 655 73.99 32.43 19.03
C ALA A 655 73.44 31.26 18.19
N ASP A 656 74.19 30.16 18.08
CA ASP A 656 73.76 28.97 17.33
C ASP A 656 72.51 28.32 17.96
N ALA A 657 72.46 28.19 19.29
CA ALA A 657 71.30 27.64 20.00
C ALA A 657 70.03 28.50 19.81
N ILE A 658 70.19 29.83 19.81
CA ILE A 658 69.08 30.76 19.60
C ILE A 658 68.59 30.73 18.14
N ALA A 659 69.50 30.56 17.17
CA ALA A 659 69.12 30.39 15.77
C ALA A 659 68.36 29.08 15.52
N GLU A 660 68.74 27.98 16.18
CA GLU A 660 67.99 26.72 16.14
C GLU A 660 66.58 26.87 16.72
N LEU A 661 66.45 27.59 17.84
CA LEU A 661 65.17 27.90 18.48
C LEU A 661 64.27 28.75 17.57
N ASP A 662 64.82 29.75 16.89
CA ASP A 662 64.10 30.61 15.94
C ASP A 662 63.54 29.80 14.76
N SER A 663 64.36 28.93 14.18
CA SER A 663 63.94 28.03 13.10
C SER A 663 62.81 27.10 13.51
N ASN A 664 62.90 26.50 14.70
CA ASN A 664 61.84 25.60 15.20
C ASN A 664 60.56 26.35 15.58
N SER A 665 60.69 27.58 16.09
CA SER A 665 59.54 28.44 16.41
C SER A 665 58.74 28.82 15.15
N ALA A 666 59.42 29.07 14.03
CA ALA A 666 58.77 29.33 12.74
C ALA A 666 57.88 28.16 12.29
N LYS A 667 58.36 26.91 12.37
CA LYS A 667 57.58 25.71 12.05
C LYS A 667 56.37 25.53 12.97
N LEU A 668 56.53 25.80 14.26
CA LEU A 668 55.43 25.76 15.23
C LEU A 668 54.35 26.79 14.87
N ASN A 669 54.74 27.99 14.43
CA ASN A 669 53.81 29.02 14.00
C ASN A 669 53.04 28.64 12.73
N GLU A 670 53.69 28.00 11.76
CA GLU A 670 53.03 27.46 10.56
C GLU A 670 51.96 26.42 10.94
N GLY A 671 52.31 25.42 11.76
CA GLY A 671 51.36 24.38 12.19
C GLY A 671 50.17 24.94 12.97
N ALA A 672 50.39 25.97 13.81
CA ALA A 672 49.31 26.63 14.54
C ALA A 672 48.36 27.39 13.61
N ASN A 673 48.89 28.05 12.58
CA ASN A 673 48.09 28.76 11.58
C ASN A 673 47.26 27.79 10.73
N ASP A 674 47.83 26.65 10.33
CA ASP A 674 47.10 25.63 9.56
C ASP A 674 45.97 25.00 10.37
N LEU A 675 46.23 24.70 11.66
CA LEU A 675 45.17 24.25 12.57
C LEU A 675 44.04 25.29 12.68
N SER A 676 44.39 26.57 12.83
CA SER A 676 43.39 27.65 12.90
C SER A 676 42.54 27.72 11.64
N LYS A 677 43.16 27.65 10.46
CA LYS A 677 42.44 27.62 9.18
C LYS A 677 41.50 26.43 9.07
N GLY A 678 41.98 25.22 9.38
CA GLY A 678 41.15 24.01 9.34
C GLY A 678 39.95 24.06 10.29
N LEU A 679 40.12 24.63 11.48
CA LEU A 679 39.02 24.81 12.43
C LEU A 679 38.01 25.87 11.98
N ASN A 680 38.46 26.95 11.33
CA ASN A 680 37.57 27.94 10.71
C ASN A 680 36.77 27.34 9.55
N GLU A 681 37.42 26.56 8.66
CA GLU A 681 36.73 25.88 7.56
C GLU A 681 35.69 24.87 8.08
N PHE A 682 36.03 24.12 9.13
CA PHE A 682 35.08 23.24 9.80
C PHE A 682 33.89 24.02 10.40
N SER A 683 34.15 25.17 11.03
CA SER A 683 33.12 26.07 11.54
C SER A 683 32.17 26.53 10.44
N GLU A 684 32.68 26.97 9.29
CA GLU A 684 31.85 27.40 8.16
C GLU A 684 30.99 26.26 7.61
N LYS A 685 31.61 25.10 7.33
CA LYS A 685 30.90 23.93 6.79
C LYS A 685 29.86 23.36 7.76
N SER A 686 30.11 23.45 9.06
CA SER A 686 29.19 22.95 10.08
C SER A 686 27.83 23.67 10.07
N ILE A 687 27.75 24.91 9.56
CA ILE A 687 26.49 25.67 9.48
C ILE A 687 25.43 24.93 8.65
N MET A 688 25.83 24.09 7.69
CA MET A 688 24.90 23.25 6.92
C MET A 688 24.05 22.32 7.79
N PHE A 689 24.51 21.94 9.00
CA PHE A 689 23.71 21.14 9.93
C PHE A 689 22.44 21.88 10.43
N ASN A 690 22.36 23.21 10.30
CA ASN A 690 21.14 23.97 10.60
C ASN A 690 20.00 23.68 9.60
N GLU A 691 20.32 23.13 8.43
CA GLU A 691 19.33 22.76 7.41
C GLU A 691 18.75 21.36 7.65
N PHE A 692 19.42 20.52 8.46
CA PHE A 692 19.00 19.15 8.76
C PHE A 692 17.57 19.02 9.33
N PRO A 693 17.07 19.96 10.17
CA PRO A 693 15.67 19.98 10.60
C PRO A 693 14.65 20.03 9.45
N LYS A 694 15.01 20.57 8.28
CA LYS A 694 14.12 20.61 7.11
C LYS A 694 13.81 19.21 6.57
N LEU A 695 14.70 18.22 6.75
CA LEU A 695 14.43 16.84 6.36
C LEU A 695 13.17 16.30 7.05
N LYS A 696 13.01 16.62 8.35
CA LYS A 696 11.81 16.24 9.11
C LYS A 696 10.59 17.01 8.62
N SER A 697 10.65 18.35 8.62
CA SER A 697 9.46 19.19 8.35
C SER A 697 9.03 19.24 6.90
N GLN A 698 9.95 19.10 5.93
CA GLN A 698 9.67 19.20 4.49
C GLN A 698 9.72 17.85 3.77
N GLY A 699 10.30 16.81 4.38
CA GLY A 699 10.37 15.46 3.81
C GLY A 699 9.47 14.47 4.53
N ILE A 700 9.81 14.15 5.77
CA ILE A 700 9.21 13.02 6.50
C ILE A 700 7.77 13.33 6.94
N THR A 701 7.50 14.51 7.50
CA THR A 701 6.16 14.88 7.95
C THR A 701 5.16 14.91 6.77
N PRO A 702 5.44 15.54 5.61
CA PRO A 702 4.55 15.46 4.44
C PRO A 702 4.36 14.03 3.91
N MET A 703 5.42 13.21 3.86
CA MET A 703 5.32 11.81 3.46
C MET A 703 4.36 11.04 4.38
N ARG A 704 4.49 11.23 5.70
CA ARG A 704 3.62 10.58 6.70
C ARG A 704 2.16 11.04 6.58
N ASN A 705 1.92 12.31 6.29
CA ASN A 705 0.58 12.82 6.02
C ASN A 705 -0.02 12.16 4.76
N GLY A 706 0.77 12.01 3.69
CA GLY A 706 0.33 11.30 2.48
C GLY A 706 0.00 9.83 2.73
N ILE A 707 0.76 9.14 3.59
CA ILE A 707 0.42 7.77 4.03
C ILE A 707 -0.89 7.76 4.83
N HIS A 708 -1.14 8.76 5.69
CA HIS A 708 -2.40 8.86 6.41
C HIS A 708 -3.62 9.04 5.50
N GLU A 709 -3.48 9.86 4.45
CA GLU A 709 -4.49 10.03 3.41
C GLU A 709 -4.73 8.71 2.65
N LEU A 710 -3.66 7.98 2.32
CA LEU A 710 -3.75 6.64 1.73
C LEU A 710 -4.53 5.67 2.63
N ASN A 711 -4.24 5.61 3.94
CA ASN A 711 -4.96 4.75 4.89
C ASN A 711 -6.46 5.10 4.93
N SER A 712 -6.78 6.40 4.87
CA SER A 712 -8.16 6.89 4.83
C SER A 712 -8.88 6.47 3.54
N GLY A 713 -8.19 6.55 2.40
CA GLY A 713 -8.69 6.08 1.11
C GLY A 713 -8.92 4.55 1.07
N ILE A 714 -7.99 3.77 1.65
CA ILE A 714 -8.12 2.31 1.76
C ILE A 714 -9.29 1.93 2.67
N SER A 715 -9.49 2.67 3.77
CA SER A 715 -10.65 2.45 4.65
C SER A 715 -11.96 2.71 3.92
N SER A 716 -12.03 3.80 3.14
CA SER A 716 -13.19 4.12 2.30
C SER A 716 -13.45 3.05 1.23
N LEU A 717 -12.39 2.49 0.64
CA LEU A 717 -12.49 1.37 -0.29
C LEU A 717 -13.04 0.12 0.43
N GLY A 718 -12.59 -0.15 1.65
CA GLY A 718 -13.12 -1.22 2.51
C GLY A 718 -14.63 -1.08 2.73
N ASP A 719 -15.09 0.11 3.11
CA ASP A 719 -16.53 0.39 3.25
C ASP A 719 -17.30 0.16 1.93
N GLY A 720 -16.69 0.52 0.79
CA GLY A 720 -17.22 0.24 -0.54
C GLY A 720 -17.35 -1.26 -0.82
N THR A 721 -16.35 -2.06 -0.47
CA THR A 721 -16.38 -3.53 -0.64
C THR A 721 -17.47 -4.18 0.22
N ILE A 722 -17.69 -3.71 1.45
CA ILE A 722 -18.77 -4.17 2.32
C ILE A 722 -20.14 -3.85 1.71
N LYS A 723 -20.33 -2.63 1.20
CA LYS A 723 -21.58 -2.26 0.52
C LYS A 723 -21.85 -3.13 -0.71
N LEU A 724 -20.81 -3.40 -1.50
CA LEU A 724 -20.92 -4.24 -2.68
C LEU A 724 -21.30 -5.68 -2.31
N LYS A 725 -20.65 -6.25 -1.29
CA LYS A 725 -20.99 -7.57 -0.73
C LYS A 725 -22.46 -7.64 -0.29
N ASN A 726 -22.91 -6.68 0.51
CA ASN A 726 -24.29 -6.66 1.00
C ASN A 726 -25.31 -6.53 -0.15
N GLY A 727 -25.03 -5.69 -1.15
CA GLY A 727 -25.89 -5.54 -2.32
C GLY A 727 -25.94 -6.82 -3.18
N GLU A 728 -24.81 -7.50 -3.31
CA GLU A 728 -24.72 -8.79 -3.99
C GLU A 728 -25.59 -9.84 -3.27
N GLU A 729 -25.44 -9.98 -1.95
CA GLU A 729 -26.17 -11.00 -1.18
C GLU A 729 -27.69 -10.88 -1.37
N ILE A 730 -28.21 -9.64 -1.44
CA ILE A 730 -29.62 -9.35 -1.75
C ILE A 730 -29.98 -9.81 -3.17
N LEU A 731 -29.14 -9.51 -4.16
CA LEU A 731 -29.37 -9.89 -5.55
C LEU A 731 -29.34 -11.42 -5.74
N THR A 732 -28.40 -12.11 -5.10
CA THR A 732 -28.31 -13.57 -5.06
C THR A 732 -29.58 -14.19 -4.51
N LEU A 733 -30.06 -13.71 -3.35
CA LEU A 733 -31.30 -14.19 -2.74
C LEU A 733 -32.53 -13.94 -3.64
N SER A 734 -32.59 -12.77 -4.27
CA SER A 734 -33.68 -12.38 -5.17
C SER A 734 -33.71 -13.26 -6.43
N MET A 735 -32.56 -13.52 -7.04
CA MET A 735 -32.47 -14.38 -8.23
C MET A 735 -32.79 -15.84 -7.93
N LYS A 736 -32.34 -16.34 -6.77
CA LYS A 736 -32.73 -17.68 -6.31
C LYS A 736 -34.24 -17.80 -6.17
N THR A 737 -34.87 -16.83 -5.50
CA THR A 737 -36.33 -16.79 -5.33
C THR A 737 -37.05 -16.72 -6.69
N PHE A 738 -36.56 -15.89 -7.61
CA PHE A 738 -37.11 -15.79 -8.96
C PHE A 738 -37.01 -17.12 -9.73
N SER A 739 -35.85 -17.77 -9.70
CA SER A 739 -35.63 -19.06 -10.34
C SER A 739 -36.55 -20.15 -9.77
N GLU A 740 -36.68 -20.22 -8.45
CA GLU A 740 -37.58 -21.15 -7.76
C GLU A 740 -39.05 -20.91 -8.15
N LYS A 741 -39.50 -19.65 -8.18
CA LYS A 741 -40.88 -19.31 -8.56
C LYS A 741 -41.17 -19.57 -10.03
N LEU A 742 -40.18 -19.37 -10.89
CA LEU A 742 -40.32 -19.69 -12.31
C LEU A 742 -40.40 -21.20 -12.55
N ALA A 743 -39.58 -21.98 -11.84
CA ALA A 743 -39.67 -23.44 -11.87
C ALA A 743 -41.03 -23.92 -11.35
N GLU A 744 -41.54 -23.33 -10.28
CA GLU A 744 -42.90 -23.60 -9.77
C GLU A 744 -43.99 -23.26 -10.79
N PHE A 745 -43.90 -22.09 -11.45
CA PHE A 745 -44.86 -21.69 -12.49
C PHE A 745 -44.83 -22.63 -13.69
N LYS A 746 -43.64 -23.06 -14.13
CA LYS A 746 -43.52 -24.07 -15.19
C LYS A 746 -44.19 -25.37 -14.76
N GLN A 747 -43.83 -25.90 -13.59
CA GLN A 747 -44.31 -27.20 -13.12
C GLN A 747 -45.82 -27.20 -12.86
N LYS A 748 -46.34 -26.23 -12.11
CA LYS A 748 -47.74 -26.19 -11.68
C LYS A 748 -48.67 -25.53 -12.71
N GLY A 749 -48.13 -24.68 -13.58
CA GLY A 749 -48.89 -23.97 -14.59
C GLY A 749 -48.82 -24.65 -15.95
N ILE A 750 -47.63 -24.66 -16.55
CA ILE A 750 -47.45 -25.07 -17.95
C ILE A 750 -47.45 -26.59 -18.11
N ASP A 751 -46.68 -27.31 -17.30
CA ASP A 751 -46.60 -28.78 -17.37
C ASP A 751 -47.95 -29.42 -16.99
N GLU A 752 -48.67 -28.83 -16.03
CA GLU A 752 -50.02 -29.26 -15.68
C GLU A 752 -51.04 -28.96 -16.78
N LEU A 753 -50.93 -27.81 -17.46
CA LEU A 753 -51.77 -27.49 -18.61
C LEU A 753 -51.50 -28.44 -19.78
N ASP A 754 -50.23 -28.77 -20.04
CA ASP A 754 -49.81 -29.77 -21.02
C ASP A 754 -50.43 -31.14 -20.72
N ARG A 755 -50.39 -31.56 -19.45
CA ARG A 755 -50.99 -32.80 -18.96
C ARG A 755 -52.49 -32.83 -19.19
N LYS A 756 -53.22 -31.78 -18.81
CA LYS A 756 -54.68 -31.70 -18.95
C LYS A 756 -55.17 -31.62 -20.40
N THR A 757 -54.31 -31.20 -21.32
CA THR A 757 -54.66 -31.05 -22.74
C THR A 757 -54.13 -32.20 -23.61
N LYS A 758 -53.48 -33.19 -22.99
CA LYS A 758 -52.82 -34.32 -23.65
C LYS A 758 -53.76 -35.13 -24.54
N ASP A 759 -55.00 -35.33 -24.09
CA ASP A 759 -55.95 -36.24 -24.74
C ASP A 759 -56.86 -35.52 -25.76
N LEU A 760 -56.76 -34.18 -25.88
CA LEU A 760 -57.57 -33.40 -26.82
C LEU A 760 -57.42 -33.83 -28.30
N PRO A 761 -56.21 -34.18 -28.80
CA PRO A 761 -56.07 -34.72 -30.15
C PRO A 761 -56.85 -36.02 -30.36
N GLU A 762 -56.86 -36.90 -29.36
CA GLU A 762 -57.61 -38.17 -29.38
C GLU A 762 -59.12 -37.91 -29.41
N THR A 763 -59.61 -37.04 -28.52
CA THR A 763 -61.00 -36.58 -28.49
C THR A 763 -61.45 -35.97 -29.82
N LYS A 764 -60.58 -35.16 -30.46
CA LYS A 764 -60.84 -34.58 -31.78
C LYS A 764 -61.01 -35.67 -32.85
N GLU A 765 -60.13 -36.66 -32.90
CA GLU A 765 -60.23 -37.76 -33.88
C GLU A 765 -61.54 -38.56 -33.71
N ILE A 766 -62.00 -38.76 -32.48
CA ILE A 766 -63.28 -39.42 -32.19
C ILE A 766 -64.45 -38.57 -32.70
N ILE A 767 -64.50 -37.27 -32.39
CA ILE A 767 -65.59 -36.38 -32.86
C ILE A 767 -65.58 -36.28 -34.39
N ASP A 768 -64.42 -36.14 -35.02
CA ASP A 768 -64.28 -36.13 -36.48
C ASP A 768 -64.83 -37.44 -37.08
N THR A 769 -64.53 -38.58 -36.44
CA THR A 769 -65.01 -39.91 -36.88
C THR A 769 -66.53 -40.05 -36.71
N MET A 770 -67.10 -39.61 -35.59
CA MET A 770 -68.55 -39.59 -35.35
C MET A 770 -69.27 -38.73 -36.39
N SER A 771 -68.74 -37.54 -36.67
CA SER A 771 -69.23 -36.61 -37.71
C SER A 771 -69.19 -37.25 -39.10
N ASP A 772 -68.12 -37.96 -39.43
CA ASP A 772 -67.99 -38.68 -40.70
C ASP A 772 -68.99 -39.85 -40.80
N LEU A 773 -69.23 -40.59 -39.71
CA LEU A 773 -70.23 -41.66 -39.67
C LEU A 773 -71.65 -41.12 -39.88
N ALA A 774 -72.02 -40.05 -39.17
CA ALA A 774 -73.33 -39.42 -39.32
C ALA A 774 -73.57 -38.94 -40.76
N LYS A 775 -72.57 -38.35 -41.40
CA LYS A 775 -72.66 -37.90 -42.81
C LYS A 775 -72.74 -39.05 -43.81
N LYS A 776 -72.06 -40.16 -43.54
CA LYS A 776 -72.13 -41.36 -44.38
C LYS A 776 -73.49 -42.03 -44.27
N ASP A 777 -74.08 -42.04 -43.08
CA ASP A 777 -75.36 -42.65 -42.81
C ASP A 777 -76.51 -41.63 -42.90
N THR A 778 -76.68 -41.06 -44.09
CA THR A 778 -77.70 -40.04 -44.40
C THR A 778 -78.97 -40.64 -45.02
N SER A 779 -78.94 -41.91 -45.43
CA SER A 779 -80.07 -42.59 -46.09
C SER A 779 -80.22 -44.04 -45.61
N PHE A 780 -81.46 -44.44 -45.36
CA PHE A 780 -81.84 -45.80 -45.02
C PHE A 780 -82.02 -46.67 -46.28
N THR A 781 -82.44 -46.08 -47.40
CA THR A 781 -82.71 -46.80 -48.67
C THR A 781 -81.60 -46.68 -49.73
N GLY A 782 -80.64 -45.79 -49.49
CA GLY A 782 -79.51 -45.51 -50.36
C GLY A 782 -79.43 -44.04 -50.78
N SER A 783 -78.21 -43.51 -50.83
CA SER A 783 -77.95 -42.12 -51.23
C SER A 783 -77.73 -42.01 -52.74
N SER A 784 -78.27 -40.96 -53.34
CA SER A 784 -78.12 -40.62 -54.76
C SER A 784 -77.38 -39.30 -54.98
N GLN A 785 -76.65 -39.18 -56.09
CA GLN A 785 -76.06 -37.90 -56.49
C GLN A 785 -77.17 -36.89 -56.80
N GLY A 786 -77.04 -35.65 -56.29
CA GLY A 786 -78.04 -34.59 -56.44
C GLY A 786 -79.15 -34.59 -55.38
N PHE A 787 -79.15 -35.55 -54.46
CA PHE A 787 -80.13 -35.64 -53.38
C PHE A 787 -79.50 -35.29 -52.03
N LYS A 788 -80.13 -34.36 -51.29
CA LYS A 788 -79.81 -34.14 -49.88
C LYS A 788 -80.72 -35.04 -49.06
N THR A 789 -80.17 -36.15 -48.58
CA THR A 789 -80.95 -37.19 -47.92
C THR A 789 -80.82 -37.11 -46.41
N LYS A 790 -81.95 -37.33 -45.73
CA LYS A 790 -82.02 -37.54 -44.29
C LYS A 790 -82.99 -38.67 -44.03
N TYR A 791 -82.74 -39.43 -42.96
CA TYR A 791 -83.71 -40.39 -42.50
C TYR A 791 -83.90 -40.34 -41.00
N ARG A 792 -85.11 -40.74 -40.61
CA ARG A 792 -85.51 -40.99 -39.22
C ARG A 792 -86.25 -42.30 -39.15
N ILE A 793 -86.20 -42.93 -37.99
CA ILE A 793 -86.94 -44.15 -37.70
C ILE A 793 -88.00 -43.78 -36.69
N ILE A 794 -89.23 -44.21 -36.95
CA ILE A 794 -90.35 -44.08 -36.04
C ILE A 794 -90.77 -45.48 -35.64
N GLU A 795 -90.47 -45.85 -34.41
CA GLU A 795 -90.90 -47.13 -33.86
C GLU A 795 -92.18 -46.93 -33.06
N LYS A 796 -93.19 -47.73 -33.40
CA LYS A 796 -94.36 -47.95 -32.57
C LYS A 796 -94.22 -49.31 -31.91
N ILE A 797 -94.18 -49.31 -30.59
CA ILE A 797 -93.96 -50.50 -29.77
C ILE A 797 -95.23 -50.80 -28.99
N LYS A 798 -95.70 -52.05 -29.07
CA LYS A 798 -96.95 -52.54 -28.49
C LYS A 798 -96.74 -53.80 -27.64
#